data_AF-A0A9X0YNB9-F1
#
_entry.id   AF-A0A9X0YNB9-F1
#
_cell.length_a   1.000
_cell.length_b   1.000
_cell.length_c   1.000
_cell.angle_alpha   90.00
_cell.angle_beta   90.00
_cell.angle_gamma   90.00
#
_symmetry.space_group_name_H-M   'P 1'
#
loop_
_entity.id
_entity.type
_entity.pdbx_description
1 polymer ?
#
loop_
_entity_poly.entity_id
_entity_poly.type
_entity_poly.pdbx_seq_one_letter_code
_entity_poly.pdbx_strand_id
1 'polypeptide(L)'
;MIKYLILMMVCLGSKLFAQENNNHLTATIIGSGSPKFNTERSGPSVLISYKNTKILVDMGNGTQANLHKINTKIKDIDGFLFTHHHLDHNEEFAPIFIQSLLGRNKTTIAGPKQTTSIIDNIIDIYKEDIEYRLSKSGRSLKSVKSNYAAKNLTGNSPLYIGDIKITYTAVNHTIETLAYRFDVGGESIVISGDLTYSKSLPILANNADYLIMDSGGAIELGKKRNATRSNNDRSNTKTKEKAHVNLVESSQMAKEANVENLVLTHFNFTNVDKEATSTEIRKNYVGRVLYAKDLMVLPLENEVHSHNGISHSHNNEHLPEIKNSSKEKLLLQNKVSITEDKKNDVRIIKSNAIPNHTVGQFPTKGNPNTITEQNKEYTIDLTPTLANKITYVYDLGIDKGRPSYVFGVAINGVKFEPSANEYFRNIETNEPNHEWTLEPLSEEVNLGEDYNNAHVQPNGEYHYHGTPTGLVADFDKNKMTLVGWAADGFPMYYKMGYEDPMDAKSKVVQLKSSYTLKKGERPGDGISAPNGTYSGKYVRDYEYQNNYGDLDECNGRTGVTPEFPNGTYYYVVSDEFPSASRCFMGTPSNDFKIGGGRNQTQQRQNQPRQREEKTNENTPPSFTNILKRMDTNNDGKISKSEAKGNLKENFQNRDKNKDGYITQDEMTRRNQ
;
A
#
# COMPACT_ATOMS: atom_id res chain seq x y z
N MET A 1 36.57 -51.71 -41.03
CA MET A 1 35.75 -51.83 -39.80
C MET A 1 35.68 -50.50 -39.02
N ILE A 2 35.54 -49.35 -39.70
CA ILE A 2 35.60 -48.00 -39.09
C ILE A 2 34.51 -47.10 -39.74
N LYS A 3 33.24 -47.49 -39.62
CA LYS A 3 32.08 -46.67 -40.04
C LYS A 3 30.83 -46.78 -39.15
N TYR A 4 30.82 -47.64 -38.13
CA TYR A 4 29.67 -47.83 -37.23
C TYR A 4 29.83 -47.23 -35.83
N LEU A 5 30.98 -46.63 -35.50
CA LEU A 5 31.23 -46.08 -34.15
C LEU A 5 30.79 -44.61 -33.97
N ILE A 6 30.58 -43.86 -35.05
CA ILE A 6 30.23 -42.42 -34.98
C ILE A 6 28.71 -42.21 -34.87
N LEU A 7 27.88 -43.15 -35.34
CA LEU A 7 26.42 -43.01 -35.29
C LEU A 7 25.81 -43.35 -33.92
N MET A 8 26.58 -43.91 -32.98
CA MET A 8 26.11 -44.26 -31.63
C MET A 8 26.35 -43.15 -30.58
N MET A 9 27.03 -42.05 -30.96
CA MET A 9 27.33 -40.93 -30.04
C MET A 9 26.48 -39.67 -30.30
N VAL A 10 25.57 -39.70 -31.28
CA VAL A 10 24.65 -38.59 -31.60
C VAL A 10 23.23 -38.82 -31.06
N CYS A 11 22.85 -40.07 -30.75
CA CYS A 11 21.50 -40.42 -30.25
C CYS A 11 21.37 -40.46 -28.71
N LEU A 12 22.40 -40.06 -27.95
CA LEU A 12 22.33 -39.89 -26.49
C LEU A 12 22.26 -38.41 -26.04
N GLY A 13 22.35 -37.45 -26.97
CA GLY A 13 22.47 -36.01 -26.65
C GLY A 13 21.16 -35.25 -26.37
N SER A 14 19.98 -35.86 -26.51
CA SER A 14 18.69 -35.13 -26.57
C SER A 14 17.59 -35.66 -25.63
N LYS A 15 17.94 -36.45 -24.61
CA LYS A 15 17.02 -36.84 -23.51
C LYS A 15 17.46 -36.39 -22.12
N LEU A 16 18.25 -35.33 -22.08
CA LEU A 16 18.66 -34.58 -20.87
C LEU A 16 18.48 -33.07 -21.09
N PHE A 17 17.38 -32.66 -21.72
CA PHE A 17 16.79 -31.39 -21.34
C PHE A 17 16.23 -31.58 -19.94
N ALA A 18 16.92 -30.99 -18.98
CA ALA A 18 16.49 -30.95 -17.61
C ALA A 18 15.07 -30.38 -17.54
N GLN A 19 14.32 -30.85 -16.56
CA GLN A 19 13.26 -30.08 -15.95
C GLN A 19 13.82 -28.69 -15.65
N GLU A 20 13.43 -27.69 -16.45
CA GLU A 20 13.78 -26.30 -16.15
C GLU A 20 13.24 -26.03 -14.76
N ASN A 21 14.14 -25.81 -13.81
CA ASN A 21 13.79 -25.34 -12.48
C ASN A 21 13.30 -23.90 -12.68
N ASN A 22 12.02 -23.78 -13.03
CA ASN A 22 11.41 -22.49 -13.29
C ASN A 22 11.36 -21.76 -11.95
N ASN A 23 12.29 -20.82 -11.80
CA ASN A 23 12.47 -20.04 -10.56
C ASN A 23 11.43 -18.93 -10.42
N HIS A 24 10.43 -18.92 -11.30
CA HIS A 24 9.28 -18.04 -11.32
C HIS A 24 8.01 -18.78 -10.86
N LEU A 25 7.15 -18.08 -10.14
CA LEU A 25 5.79 -18.49 -9.81
C LEU A 25 4.94 -18.39 -11.08
N THR A 26 4.41 -19.53 -11.55
CA THR A 26 3.55 -19.56 -12.73
C THR A 26 2.15 -20.05 -12.39
N ALA A 27 1.16 -19.56 -13.15
CA ALA A 27 -0.20 -20.07 -13.12
C ALA A 27 -0.63 -20.49 -14.53
N THR A 28 -0.80 -21.80 -14.73
CA THR A 28 -1.42 -22.33 -15.94
C THR A 28 -2.92 -22.44 -15.71
N ILE A 29 -3.72 -21.70 -16.48
CA ILE A 29 -5.17 -21.84 -16.50
C ILE A 29 -5.49 -23.21 -17.11
N ILE A 30 -5.82 -24.20 -16.28
CA ILE A 30 -6.17 -25.53 -16.76
C ILE A 30 -7.59 -25.52 -17.33
N GLY A 31 -8.52 -24.74 -16.78
CA GLY A 31 -9.85 -24.54 -17.33
C GLY A 31 -10.40 -23.15 -17.04
N SER A 32 -11.06 -22.57 -18.05
CA SER A 32 -11.52 -21.17 -18.08
C SER A 32 -13.03 -20.99 -18.24
N GLY A 33 -13.78 -22.09 -18.26
CA GLY A 33 -15.23 -22.17 -18.39
C GLY A 33 -15.94 -22.10 -17.04
N SER A 34 -17.23 -22.45 -17.05
CA SER A 34 -18.18 -22.34 -15.93
C SER A 34 -19.05 -23.61 -15.87
N PRO A 35 -20.14 -23.72 -15.07
CA PRO A 35 -20.97 -24.93 -15.02
C PRO A 35 -21.62 -25.32 -16.35
N LYS A 36 -21.67 -24.40 -17.33
CA LYS A 36 -22.22 -24.68 -18.65
C LYS A 36 -21.16 -25.35 -19.52
N PHE A 37 -21.36 -26.64 -19.79
CA PHE A 37 -20.52 -27.42 -20.71
C PHE A 37 -20.18 -26.67 -22.00
N ASN A 38 -18.89 -26.62 -22.33
CA ASN A 38 -18.34 -25.95 -23.50
C ASN A 38 -17.17 -26.78 -24.05
N THR A 39 -17.17 -27.06 -25.35
CA THR A 39 -16.12 -27.85 -26.02
C THR A 39 -14.77 -27.13 -26.13
N GLU A 40 -14.75 -25.81 -25.93
CA GLU A 40 -13.55 -24.96 -26.02
C GLU A 40 -13.08 -24.40 -24.67
N ARG A 41 -13.86 -24.61 -23.59
CA ARG A 41 -13.54 -24.16 -22.23
C ARG A 41 -13.93 -25.22 -21.20
N SER A 42 -12.92 -25.84 -20.62
CA SER A 42 -13.02 -26.74 -19.47
C SER A 42 -13.45 -25.96 -18.23
N GLY A 43 -14.13 -26.62 -17.27
CA GLY A 43 -14.57 -26.00 -16.03
C GLY A 43 -13.40 -25.46 -15.18
N PRO A 44 -13.67 -24.59 -14.19
CA PRO A 44 -12.64 -23.87 -13.43
C PRO A 44 -11.52 -24.77 -12.89
N SER A 45 -10.28 -24.46 -13.28
CA SER A 45 -9.08 -25.07 -12.71
C SER A 45 -7.82 -24.26 -13.03
N VAL A 46 -6.92 -24.08 -12.06
CA VAL A 46 -5.63 -23.38 -12.24
C VAL A 46 -4.51 -24.19 -11.60
N LEU A 47 -3.43 -24.46 -12.34
CA LEU A 47 -2.22 -25.10 -11.83
C LEU A 47 -1.17 -24.04 -11.50
N ILE A 48 -0.98 -23.79 -10.22
CA ILE A 48 0.15 -23.01 -9.69
C ILE A 48 1.40 -23.89 -9.68
N SER A 49 2.52 -23.39 -10.20
CA SER A 49 3.80 -24.10 -10.22
C SER A 49 4.96 -23.19 -9.79
N TYR A 50 5.90 -23.74 -9.03
CA TYR A 50 7.18 -23.11 -8.68
C TYR A 50 8.27 -24.16 -8.51
N LYS A 51 9.36 -24.08 -9.28
CA LYS A 51 10.37 -25.15 -9.40
C LYS A 51 9.73 -26.52 -9.67
N ASN A 52 9.70 -27.37 -8.64
CA ASN A 52 9.15 -28.73 -8.68
C ASN A 52 7.79 -28.85 -7.96
N THR A 53 7.37 -27.81 -7.24
CA THR A 53 6.10 -27.79 -6.50
C THR A 53 4.95 -27.49 -7.44
N LYS A 54 3.89 -28.31 -7.38
CA LYS A 54 2.67 -28.16 -8.19
C LYS A 54 1.43 -28.18 -7.33
N ILE A 55 0.55 -27.19 -7.50
CA ILE A 55 -0.67 -27.01 -6.72
C ILE A 55 -1.81 -26.73 -7.67
N LEU A 56 -2.82 -27.59 -7.66
CA LEU A 56 -4.02 -27.45 -8.49
C LEU A 56 -5.14 -26.84 -7.65
N VAL A 57 -5.70 -25.74 -8.15
CA VAL A 57 -6.77 -24.97 -7.51
C VAL A 57 -8.03 -25.14 -8.36
N ASP A 58 -9.05 -25.75 -7.76
CA ASP A 58 -10.27 -26.26 -8.41
C ASP A 58 -10.02 -27.29 -9.54
N MET A 59 -11.00 -28.19 -9.72
CA MET A 59 -10.90 -29.40 -10.52
C MET A 59 -12.19 -29.64 -11.33
N GLY A 60 -12.59 -28.66 -12.14
CA GLY A 60 -13.77 -28.74 -12.99
C GLY A 60 -13.67 -29.69 -14.18
N ASN A 61 -14.77 -29.81 -14.94
CA ASN A 61 -14.87 -30.68 -16.12
C ASN A 61 -13.73 -30.44 -17.13
N GLY A 62 -13.05 -31.49 -17.61
CA GLY A 62 -11.95 -31.39 -18.58
C GLY A 62 -10.55 -31.16 -17.96
N THR A 63 -10.45 -30.99 -16.64
CA THR A 63 -9.19 -30.76 -15.92
C THR A 63 -8.12 -31.80 -16.26
N GLN A 64 -8.42 -33.10 -16.19
CA GLN A 64 -7.48 -34.18 -16.49
C GLN A 64 -7.03 -34.18 -17.95
N ALA A 65 -7.95 -33.88 -18.88
CA ALA A 65 -7.62 -33.80 -20.30
C ALA A 65 -6.63 -32.66 -20.58
N ASN A 66 -6.79 -31.52 -19.91
CA ASN A 66 -5.89 -30.37 -20.05
C ASN A 66 -4.55 -30.56 -19.32
N LEU A 67 -4.54 -31.17 -18.12
CA LEU A 67 -3.30 -31.61 -17.45
C LEU A 67 -2.49 -32.58 -18.32
N HIS A 68 -3.17 -33.50 -19.02
CA HIS A 68 -2.52 -34.43 -19.95
C HIS A 68 -1.88 -33.72 -21.14
N LYS A 69 -2.55 -32.72 -21.73
CA LYS A 69 -2.00 -31.92 -22.86
C LYS A 69 -0.69 -31.22 -22.50
N ILE A 70 -0.52 -30.80 -21.24
CA ILE A 70 0.73 -30.19 -20.72
C ILE A 70 1.68 -31.20 -20.05
N ASN A 71 1.47 -32.51 -20.25
CA ASN A 71 2.29 -33.60 -19.69
C ASN A 71 2.45 -33.54 -18.15
N THR A 72 1.51 -32.92 -17.43
CA THR A 72 1.50 -32.91 -15.96
C THR A 72 0.72 -34.11 -15.46
N LYS A 73 1.41 -34.99 -14.74
CA LYS A 73 0.82 -36.21 -14.18
C LYS A 73 0.26 -35.90 -12.80
N ILE A 74 -0.96 -36.36 -12.54
CA ILE A 74 -1.68 -36.13 -11.27
C ILE A 74 -0.88 -36.57 -10.04
N LYS A 75 -0.11 -37.66 -10.16
CA LYS A 75 0.79 -38.17 -9.09
C LYS A 75 1.98 -37.26 -8.74
N ASP A 76 2.23 -36.24 -9.57
CA ASP A 76 3.31 -35.26 -9.42
C ASP A 76 2.75 -33.90 -8.92
N ILE A 77 1.54 -33.88 -8.35
CA ILE A 77 0.88 -32.70 -7.76
C ILE A 77 0.94 -32.79 -6.22
N ASP A 78 1.49 -31.75 -5.60
CA ASP A 78 1.74 -31.65 -4.15
C ASP A 78 0.60 -30.99 -3.38
N GLY A 79 -0.29 -30.27 -4.06
CA GLY A 79 -1.43 -29.60 -3.46
C GLY A 79 -2.72 -29.69 -4.30
N PHE A 80 -3.85 -29.97 -3.66
CA PHE A 80 -5.20 -29.76 -4.20
C PHE A 80 -5.92 -28.75 -3.31
N LEU A 81 -6.33 -27.62 -3.88
CA LEU A 81 -7.04 -26.56 -3.17
C LEU A 81 -8.44 -26.35 -3.77
N PHE A 82 -9.44 -26.19 -2.91
CA PHE A 82 -10.79 -25.82 -3.33
C PHE A 82 -11.08 -24.38 -2.95
N THR A 83 -11.56 -23.57 -3.89
CA THR A 83 -12.18 -22.28 -3.56
C THR A 83 -13.51 -22.51 -2.87
N HIS A 84 -14.35 -23.39 -3.42
CA HIS A 84 -15.64 -23.80 -2.87
C HIS A 84 -16.13 -25.14 -3.43
N HIS A 85 -17.25 -25.62 -2.92
CA HIS A 85 -17.81 -26.94 -3.24
C HIS A 85 -19.04 -26.89 -4.18
N HIS A 86 -19.07 -25.94 -5.12
CA HIS A 86 -19.96 -26.07 -6.28
C HIS A 86 -19.46 -27.14 -7.25
N LEU A 87 -20.40 -27.80 -7.92
CA LEU A 87 -20.12 -29.00 -8.72
C LEU A 87 -19.05 -28.75 -9.78
N ASP A 88 -19.15 -27.65 -10.52
CA ASP A 88 -18.29 -27.28 -11.63
C ASP A 88 -16.84 -26.96 -11.25
N HIS A 89 -16.56 -26.69 -9.97
CA HIS A 89 -15.20 -26.56 -9.42
C HIS A 89 -14.66 -27.90 -8.89
N ASN A 90 -15.47 -28.97 -8.87
CA ASN A 90 -15.18 -30.22 -8.15
C ASN A 90 -15.37 -31.49 -9.01
N GLU A 91 -15.96 -31.41 -10.22
CA GLU A 91 -16.40 -32.58 -11.00
C GLU A 91 -15.36 -33.68 -11.19
N GLU A 92 -14.11 -33.31 -11.44
CA GLU A 92 -13.02 -34.27 -11.68
C GLU A 92 -12.18 -34.58 -10.44
N PHE A 93 -12.54 -34.05 -9.26
CA PHE A 93 -11.74 -34.29 -8.06
C PHE A 93 -11.67 -35.78 -7.67
N ALA A 94 -12.79 -36.53 -7.73
CA ALA A 94 -12.78 -37.94 -7.36
C ALA A 94 -11.77 -38.80 -8.17
N PRO A 95 -11.77 -38.81 -9.52
CA PRO A 95 -10.77 -39.55 -10.28
C PRO A 95 -9.34 -38.98 -10.13
N ILE A 96 -9.17 -37.66 -9.94
CA ILE A 96 -7.87 -37.05 -9.67
C ILE A 96 -7.31 -37.52 -8.32
N PHE A 97 -8.12 -37.46 -7.26
CA PHE A 97 -7.73 -37.87 -5.91
C PHE A 97 -7.36 -39.35 -5.86
N ILE A 98 -8.14 -40.23 -6.47
CA ILE A 98 -7.83 -41.67 -6.53
C ILE A 98 -6.49 -41.91 -7.23
N GLN A 99 -6.22 -41.22 -8.35
CA GLN A 99 -4.92 -41.32 -9.05
C GLN A 99 -3.75 -40.79 -8.22
N SER A 100 -3.94 -39.69 -7.47
CA SER A 100 -2.92 -39.14 -6.58
C SER A 100 -2.64 -40.05 -5.37
N LEU A 101 -3.69 -40.61 -4.75
CA LEU A 101 -3.60 -41.57 -3.64
C LEU A 101 -2.81 -42.84 -4.01
N LEU A 102 -2.94 -43.29 -5.26
CA LEU A 102 -2.16 -44.40 -5.83
C LEU A 102 -0.70 -44.03 -6.11
N GLY A 103 -0.34 -42.75 -6.07
CA GLY A 103 1.03 -42.24 -6.14
C GLY A 103 1.87 -42.59 -4.90
N ARG A 104 3.00 -41.87 -4.74
CA ARG A 104 3.91 -41.97 -3.59
C ARG A 104 4.27 -40.63 -2.97
N ASN A 105 3.89 -39.52 -3.61
CA ASN A 105 4.15 -38.18 -3.11
C ASN A 105 3.24 -37.90 -1.91
N LYS A 106 3.63 -36.93 -1.06
CA LYS A 106 2.77 -36.41 -0.01
C LYS A 106 2.01 -35.21 -0.54
N THR A 107 0.69 -35.31 -0.59
CA THR A 107 -0.17 -34.25 -1.13
C THR A 107 -0.97 -33.56 -0.03
N THR A 108 -0.96 -32.23 -0.01
CA THR A 108 -1.85 -31.44 0.86
C THR A 108 -3.19 -31.24 0.17
N ILE A 109 -4.30 -31.43 0.88
CA ILE A 109 -5.64 -31.17 0.36
C ILE A 109 -6.32 -30.19 1.29
N ALA A 110 -6.75 -29.03 0.80
CA ALA A 110 -7.34 -28.00 1.64
C ALA A 110 -8.42 -27.19 0.92
N GLY A 111 -9.36 -26.64 1.69
CA GLY A 111 -10.51 -25.92 1.16
C GLY A 111 -11.44 -25.48 2.28
N PRO A 112 -12.60 -24.89 1.96
CA PRO A 112 -13.61 -24.55 2.97
C PRO A 112 -14.16 -25.80 3.67
N LYS A 113 -15.03 -25.56 4.66
CA LYS A 113 -15.75 -26.61 5.38
C LYS A 113 -16.37 -27.62 4.43
N GLN A 114 -16.24 -28.91 4.79
CA GLN A 114 -16.64 -30.13 4.06
C GLN A 114 -15.53 -30.75 3.19
N THR A 115 -14.40 -30.08 2.94
CA THR A 115 -13.25 -30.65 2.21
C THR A 115 -12.84 -32.03 2.75
N THR A 116 -12.71 -32.20 4.07
CA THR A 116 -12.35 -33.50 4.66
C THR A 116 -13.43 -34.57 4.44
N SER A 117 -14.71 -34.20 4.59
CA SER A 117 -15.84 -35.11 4.45
C SER A 117 -16.05 -35.57 3.01
N ILE A 118 -15.76 -34.72 2.02
CA ILE A 118 -15.76 -35.09 0.60
C ILE A 118 -14.72 -36.17 0.33
N ILE A 119 -13.51 -36.04 0.89
CA ILE A 119 -12.45 -37.04 0.74
C ILE A 119 -12.83 -38.37 1.39
N ASP A 120 -13.35 -38.37 2.62
CA ASP A 120 -13.80 -39.58 3.29
C ASP A 120 -14.93 -40.27 2.50
N ASN A 121 -15.92 -39.50 2.02
CA ASN A 121 -17.00 -40.02 1.17
C ASN A 121 -16.48 -40.61 -0.15
N ILE A 122 -15.49 -39.99 -0.82
CA ILE A 122 -14.88 -40.54 -2.04
C ILE A 122 -14.16 -41.86 -1.74
N ILE A 123 -13.44 -41.94 -0.61
CA ILE A 123 -12.78 -43.18 -0.17
C ILE A 123 -13.81 -44.28 0.09
N ASP A 124 -14.93 -43.98 0.73
CA ASP A 124 -15.96 -44.96 1.06
C ASP A 124 -16.76 -45.41 -0.18
N ILE A 125 -17.14 -44.48 -1.07
CA ILE A 125 -17.85 -44.78 -2.33
C ILE A 125 -16.99 -45.64 -3.27
N TYR A 126 -15.69 -45.32 -3.41
CA TYR A 126 -14.78 -46.03 -4.31
C TYR A 126 -13.90 -47.06 -3.62
N LYS A 127 -14.23 -47.45 -2.38
CA LYS A 127 -13.37 -48.30 -1.54
C LYS A 127 -12.89 -49.57 -2.22
N GLU A 128 -13.81 -50.30 -2.87
CA GLU A 128 -13.52 -51.57 -3.54
C GLU A 128 -12.53 -51.38 -4.71
N ASP A 129 -12.72 -50.36 -5.54
CA ASP A 129 -11.82 -50.03 -6.66
C ASP A 129 -10.44 -49.55 -6.15
N ILE A 130 -10.40 -48.73 -5.11
CA ILE A 130 -9.16 -48.26 -4.48
C ILE A 130 -8.38 -49.46 -3.90
N GLU A 131 -9.04 -50.34 -3.13
CA GLU A 131 -8.43 -51.54 -2.55
C GLU A 131 -7.96 -52.52 -3.62
N TYR A 132 -8.76 -52.73 -4.69
CA TYR A 132 -8.36 -53.53 -5.85
C TYR A 132 -7.09 -52.97 -6.52
N ARG A 133 -7.02 -51.66 -6.80
CA ARG A 133 -5.85 -51.03 -7.44
C ARG A 133 -4.62 -51.09 -6.55
N LEU A 134 -4.77 -50.88 -5.24
CA LEU A 134 -3.68 -50.97 -4.28
C LEU A 134 -3.12 -52.39 -4.18
N SER A 135 -3.98 -53.41 -4.23
CA SER A 135 -3.58 -54.83 -4.19
C SER A 135 -2.59 -55.20 -5.31
N LYS A 136 -2.76 -54.63 -6.52
CA LYS A 136 -1.83 -54.83 -7.66
C LYS A 136 -0.41 -54.34 -7.40
N SER A 137 -0.23 -53.51 -6.37
CA SER A 137 1.06 -52.96 -5.94
C SER A 137 1.49 -53.43 -4.54
N GLY A 138 0.81 -54.42 -3.96
CA GLY A 138 1.09 -54.91 -2.60
C GLY A 138 0.80 -53.91 -1.48
N ARG A 139 0.01 -52.86 -1.77
CA ARG A 139 -0.36 -51.81 -0.81
C ARG A 139 -1.78 -52.01 -0.28
N SER A 140 -2.10 -51.32 0.81
CA SER A 140 -3.43 -51.28 1.43
C SER A 140 -3.91 -49.84 1.60
N LEU A 141 -5.22 -49.61 1.75
CA LEU A 141 -5.79 -48.28 2.00
C LEU A 141 -5.13 -47.61 3.23
N LYS A 142 -4.89 -48.39 4.31
CA LYS A 142 -4.18 -47.94 5.50
C LYS A 142 -2.76 -47.42 5.20
N SER A 143 -2.05 -48.03 4.25
CA SER A 143 -0.69 -47.61 3.87
C SER A 143 -0.62 -46.34 3.03
N VAL A 144 -1.73 -45.94 2.37
CA VAL A 144 -1.79 -44.74 1.53
C VAL A 144 -2.55 -43.57 2.16
N LYS A 145 -3.32 -43.78 3.24
CA LYS A 145 -3.88 -42.66 4.02
C LYS A 145 -2.81 -41.71 4.60
N SER A 146 -1.55 -42.15 4.73
CA SER A 146 -0.41 -41.29 5.09
C SER A 146 0.23 -40.51 3.92
N ASN A 147 -0.24 -40.71 2.69
CA ASN A 147 0.23 -40.00 1.49
C ASN A 147 -0.50 -38.66 1.29
N TYR A 148 -1.49 -38.32 2.10
CA TYR A 148 -2.11 -37.00 2.04
C TYR A 148 -2.39 -36.41 3.42
N ALA A 149 -2.56 -35.09 3.47
CA ALA A 149 -3.01 -34.35 4.64
C ALA A 149 -4.19 -33.47 4.24
N ALA A 150 -5.40 -33.84 4.68
CA ALA A 150 -6.64 -33.11 4.40
C ALA A 150 -6.96 -32.11 5.51
N LYS A 151 -7.40 -30.89 5.15
CA LYS A 151 -7.72 -29.81 6.09
C LYS A 151 -8.93 -29.00 5.62
N ASN A 152 -9.90 -28.77 6.53
CA ASN A 152 -10.84 -27.66 6.36
C ASN A 152 -10.13 -26.39 6.83
N LEU A 153 -10.05 -25.38 5.98
CA LEU A 153 -9.43 -24.10 6.26
C LEU A 153 -10.41 -23.21 7.00
N THR A 154 -9.96 -22.67 8.14
CA THR A 154 -10.72 -21.76 8.99
C THR A 154 -9.79 -20.68 9.52
N GLY A 155 -10.30 -19.47 9.77
CA GLY A 155 -9.48 -18.30 10.08
C GLY A 155 -8.53 -17.91 8.94
N ASN A 156 -7.47 -17.16 9.24
CA ASN A 156 -6.58 -16.54 8.25
C ASN A 156 -5.11 -17.04 8.36
N SER A 157 -4.89 -18.23 8.94
CA SER A 157 -3.55 -18.78 9.15
C SER A 157 -2.94 -19.25 7.82
N PRO A 158 -1.73 -18.81 7.43
CA PRO A 158 -1.11 -19.27 6.19
C PRO A 158 -0.78 -20.76 6.22
N LEU A 159 -0.86 -21.40 5.06
CA LEU A 159 -0.36 -22.75 4.81
C LEU A 159 0.84 -22.69 3.86
N TYR A 160 1.66 -23.74 3.86
CA TYR A 160 2.85 -23.84 3.01
C TYR A 160 2.84 -25.18 2.28
N ILE A 161 3.14 -25.14 0.99
CA ILE A 161 3.33 -26.34 0.15
C ILE A 161 4.60 -26.07 -0.67
N GLY A 162 5.65 -26.86 -0.43
CA GLY A 162 6.99 -26.54 -0.92
C GLY A 162 7.48 -25.19 -0.39
N ASP A 163 8.11 -24.40 -1.27
CA ASP A 163 8.55 -23.03 -0.99
C ASP A 163 7.39 -22.00 -1.04
N ILE A 164 6.20 -22.40 -1.51
CA ILE A 164 5.08 -21.47 -1.76
C ILE A 164 4.32 -21.21 -0.46
N LYS A 165 4.28 -19.93 -0.05
CA LYS A 165 3.42 -19.46 1.03
C LYS A 165 2.02 -19.21 0.48
N ILE A 166 1.00 -19.69 1.18
CA ILE A 166 -0.39 -19.57 0.76
C ILE A 166 -1.18 -18.88 1.87
N THR A 167 -1.74 -17.72 1.55
CA THR A 167 -2.70 -17.00 2.39
C THR A 167 -4.08 -17.07 1.74
N TYR A 168 -5.14 -16.93 2.53
CA TYR A 168 -6.51 -17.03 2.04
C TYR A 168 -7.46 -16.20 2.89
N THR A 169 -8.62 -15.85 2.31
CA THR A 169 -9.71 -15.18 3.01
C THR A 169 -11.05 -15.68 2.50
N ALA A 170 -12.08 -15.63 3.36
CA ALA A 170 -13.45 -15.81 2.90
C ALA A 170 -13.87 -14.66 1.97
N VAL A 171 -14.64 -15.00 0.93
CA VAL A 171 -15.28 -14.06 -0.01
C VAL A 171 -16.79 -14.32 -0.13
N ASN A 172 -17.54 -13.33 -0.60
CA ASN A 172 -19.00 -13.37 -0.64
C ASN A 172 -19.53 -14.18 -1.82
N HIS A 173 -20.08 -15.37 -1.57
CA HIS A 173 -20.73 -16.20 -2.59
C HIS A 173 -21.96 -16.95 -2.01
N THR A 174 -22.66 -17.76 -2.82
CA THR A 174 -23.87 -18.50 -2.37
C THR A 174 -23.58 -19.65 -1.42
N ILE A 175 -22.33 -20.10 -1.34
CA ILE A 175 -21.83 -21.04 -0.32
C ILE A 175 -20.51 -20.51 0.27
N GLU A 176 -19.93 -21.22 1.23
CA GLU A 176 -18.64 -20.89 1.83
C GLU A 176 -17.52 -20.96 0.77
N THR A 177 -16.98 -19.80 0.39
CA THR A 177 -15.93 -19.66 -0.64
C THR A 177 -14.69 -18.95 -0.09
N LEU A 178 -13.52 -19.46 -0.48
CA LEU A 178 -12.21 -18.91 -0.17
C LEU A 178 -11.50 -18.39 -1.43
N ALA A 179 -10.94 -17.19 -1.34
CA ALA A 179 -9.92 -16.70 -2.26
C ALA A 179 -8.53 -17.06 -1.73
N TYR A 180 -7.58 -17.36 -2.62
CA TYR A 180 -6.20 -17.74 -2.30
C TYR A 180 -5.19 -16.77 -2.90
N ARG A 181 -4.11 -16.50 -2.16
CA ARG A 181 -2.91 -15.82 -2.62
C ARG A 181 -1.70 -16.71 -2.40
N PHE A 182 -0.90 -16.84 -3.45
CA PHE A 182 0.34 -17.61 -3.51
C PHE A 182 1.49 -16.62 -3.57
N ASP A 183 2.41 -16.63 -2.60
CA ASP A 183 3.60 -15.78 -2.57
C ASP A 183 4.88 -16.65 -2.56
N VAL A 184 5.82 -16.37 -3.46
CA VAL A 184 7.19 -16.95 -3.43
C VAL A 184 8.15 -16.08 -4.24
N GLY A 185 9.42 -15.99 -3.83
CA GLY A 185 10.46 -15.27 -4.60
C GLY A 185 10.28 -13.74 -4.73
N GLY A 186 9.23 -13.16 -4.12
CA GLY A 186 8.82 -11.77 -4.34
C GLY A 186 7.70 -11.61 -5.37
N GLU A 187 7.27 -12.71 -5.99
CA GLU A 187 6.17 -12.81 -6.95
C GLU A 187 4.91 -13.36 -6.25
N SER A 188 3.75 -13.04 -6.83
CA SER A 188 2.45 -13.25 -6.20
C SER A 188 1.29 -13.39 -7.20
N ILE A 189 0.50 -14.46 -7.01
CA ILE A 189 -0.70 -14.75 -7.80
C ILE A 189 -1.88 -14.94 -6.87
N VAL A 190 -3.04 -14.41 -7.24
CA VAL A 190 -4.29 -14.49 -6.48
C VAL A 190 -5.37 -15.14 -7.33
N ILE A 191 -6.17 -16.01 -6.72
CA ILE A 191 -7.35 -16.65 -7.34
C ILE A 191 -8.55 -16.35 -6.44
N SER A 192 -9.60 -15.72 -6.98
CA SER A 192 -10.75 -15.29 -6.18
C SER A 192 -11.72 -16.42 -5.80
N GLY A 193 -11.80 -17.48 -6.61
CA GLY A 193 -13.00 -18.31 -6.68
C GLY A 193 -14.20 -17.53 -7.23
N ASP A 194 -15.40 -18.10 -7.13
CA ASP A 194 -16.62 -17.40 -7.51
C ASP A 194 -17.05 -16.44 -6.41
N LEU A 195 -17.48 -15.24 -6.78
CA LEU A 195 -17.80 -14.21 -5.80
C LEU A 195 -18.72 -13.11 -6.34
N THR A 196 -19.42 -12.46 -5.41
CA THR A 196 -19.89 -11.08 -5.51
C THR A 196 -18.85 -10.12 -4.93
N TYR A 197 -19.09 -8.80 -5.01
CA TYR A 197 -18.19 -7.81 -4.41
C TYR A 197 -17.87 -8.13 -2.94
N SER A 198 -16.58 -8.22 -2.62
CA SER A 198 -16.07 -8.66 -1.33
C SER A 198 -14.90 -7.81 -0.89
N LYS A 199 -15.08 -7.04 0.19
CA LYS A 199 -14.06 -6.13 0.76
C LYS A 199 -12.78 -6.86 1.22
N SER A 200 -12.85 -8.16 1.44
CA SER A 200 -11.71 -9.00 1.82
C SER A 200 -10.77 -9.31 0.65
N LEU A 201 -11.27 -9.37 -0.59
CA LEU A 201 -10.45 -9.74 -1.74
C LEU A 201 -9.38 -8.68 -2.05
N PRO A 202 -9.66 -7.36 -2.08
CA PRO A 202 -8.62 -6.35 -2.25
C PRO A 202 -7.52 -6.42 -1.19
N ILE A 203 -7.89 -6.68 0.08
CA ILE A 203 -6.93 -6.80 1.19
C ILE A 203 -6.01 -8.01 0.99
N LEU A 204 -6.54 -9.15 0.54
CA LEU A 204 -5.73 -10.32 0.18
C LEU A 204 -4.85 -10.02 -1.04
N ALA A 205 -5.45 -9.42 -2.07
CA ALA A 205 -4.84 -9.21 -3.38
C ALA A 205 -3.90 -7.99 -3.48
N ASN A 206 -3.75 -7.22 -2.40
CA ASN A 206 -2.99 -5.98 -2.37
C ASN A 206 -1.58 -6.12 -2.96
N ASN A 207 -1.30 -5.37 -4.04
CA ASN A 207 -0.04 -5.41 -4.80
C ASN A 207 0.33 -6.82 -5.29
N ALA A 208 -0.64 -7.61 -5.75
CA ALA A 208 -0.35 -8.88 -6.42
C ALA A 208 -0.09 -8.69 -7.93
N ASP A 209 0.83 -9.47 -8.49
CA ASP A 209 1.21 -9.36 -9.90
C ASP A 209 0.05 -9.78 -10.82
N TYR A 210 -0.66 -10.85 -10.43
CA TYR A 210 -1.86 -11.35 -11.13
C TYR A 210 -3.02 -11.62 -10.17
N LEU A 211 -4.21 -11.11 -10.53
CA LEU A 211 -5.49 -11.44 -9.90
C LEU A 211 -6.39 -12.17 -10.90
N ILE A 212 -6.51 -13.49 -10.72
CA ILE A 212 -7.40 -14.36 -11.49
C ILE A 212 -8.79 -14.30 -10.85
N MET A 213 -9.76 -13.72 -11.57
CA MET A 213 -11.10 -13.41 -11.07
C MET A 213 -12.22 -13.97 -11.96
N ASP A 214 -13.34 -14.33 -11.33
CA ASP A 214 -14.66 -14.50 -11.94
C ASP A 214 -14.93 -13.44 -13.04
N SER A 215 -15.44 -13.88 -14.21
CA SER A 215 -15.68 -13.02 -15.38
C SER A 215 -16.67 -11.90 -15.13
N GLY A 216 -17.49 -12.00 -14.09
CA GLY A 216 -18.33 -10.90 -13.60
C GLY A 216 -19.26 -10.32 -14.67
N GLY A 217 -19.89 -11.18 -15.47
CA GLY A 217 -20.77 -10.71 -16.54
C GLY A 217 -20.03 -10.02 -17.68
N ALA A 218 -18.85 -10.53 -18.06
CA ALA A 218 -18.21 -10.25 -19.35
C ALA A 218 -19.21 -10.28 -20.52
N ILE A 219 -18.93 -9.50 -21.56
CA ILE A 219 -19.82 -9.33 -22.70
C ILE A 219 -19.53 -10.41 -23.74
N GLU A 220 -20.59 -11.03 -24.27
CA GLU A 220 -20.50 -12.03 -25.33
C GLU A 220 -20.59 -11.35 -26.71
N LEU A 221 -19.64 -11.67 -27.59
CA LEU A 221 -19.53 -11.06 -28.91
C LEU A 221 -20.79 -11.33 -29.76
N GLY A 222 -21.35 -10.27 -30.34
CA GLY A 222 -22.54 -10.36 -31.20
C GLY A 222 -23.89 -10.29 -30.46
N LYS A 223 -23.93 -10.29 -29.12
CA LYS A 223 -25.15 -9.94 -28.38
C LYS A 223 -25.39 -8.44 -28.42
N LYS A 224 -26.38 -8.00 -29.22
CA LYS A 224 -26.91 -6.63 -29.12
C LYS A 224 -27.39 -6.36 -27.69
N ARG A 225 -26.96 -5.25 -27.07
CA ARG A 225 -27.61 -4.72 -25.87
C ARG A 225 -29.07 -4.45 -26.22
N ASN A 226 -29.99 -5.13 -25.55
CA ASN A 226 -31.39 -4.68 -25.49
C ASN A 226 -31.42 -3.40 -24.64
N ALA A 227 -31.14 -2.26 -25.28
CA ALA A 227 -31.20 -0.92 -24.69
C ALA A 227 -32.65 -0.50 -24.32
N THR A 228 -33.62 -1.37 -24.56
CA THR A 228 -35.05 -1.19 -24.33
C THR A 228 -35.65 -2.36 -23.54
N ARG A 229 -35.27 -2.49 -22.27
CA ARG A 229 -36.23 -2.94 -21.24
C ARG A 229 -36.61 -1.73 -20.41
N SER A 230 -37.76 -1.14 -20.73
CA SER A 230 -38.35 -0.08 -19.90
C SER A 230 -38.71 -0.64 -18.52
N ASN A 231 -38.75 0.24 -17.52
CA ASN A 231 -38.94 -0.14 -16.11
C ASN A 231 -40.37 -0.61 -15.74
N ASN A 232 -41.24 -0.95 -16.71
CA ASN A 232 -42.66 -1.18 -16.46
C ASN A 232 -43.10 -2.64 -16.33
N ASP A 233 -42.25 -3.64 -16.65
CA ASP A 233 -42.58 -5.07 -16.51
C ASP A 233 -41.72 -5.80 -15.45
N ARG A 234 -41.79 -5.31 -14.21
CA ARG A 234 -41.30 -6.01 -13.01
C ARG A 234 -42.30 -5.97 -11.85
N SER A 235 -43.54 -6.37 -12.12
CA SER A 235 -44.35 -7.01 -11.07
C SER A 235 -44.09 -8.53 -11.10
N ASN A 236 -43.99 -9.16 -9.92
CA ASN A 236 -43.85 -10.62 -9.74
C ASN A 236 -42.68 -11.34 -10.45
N THR A 237 -41.45 -11.12 -9.97
CA THR A 237 -40.52 -12.26 -9.73
C THR A 237 -39.75 -12.02 -8.44
N LYS A 238 -39.57 -13.06 -7.62
CA LYS A 238 -38.70 -13.02 -6.44
C LYS A 238 -37.31 -12.53 -6.87
N THR A 239 -36.71 -11.62 -6.11
CA THR A 239 -35.33 -11.16 -6.30
C THR A 239 -34.39 -12.37 -6.33
N LYS A 240 -33.87 -12.73 -7.51
CA LYS A 240 -32.80 -13.71 -7.61
C LYS A 240 -31.59 -13.16 -6.88
N GLU A 241 -31.08 -13.93 -5.93
CA GLU A 241 -29.81 -13.62 -5.27
C GLU A 241 -28.71 -13.55 -6.32
N LYS A 242 -27.85 -12.55 -6.19
CA LYS A 242 -26.72 -12.33 -7.09
C LYS A 242 -25.58 -13.22 -6.62
N ALA A 243 -25.12 -14.15 -7.47
CA ALA A 243 -24.04 -15.08 -7.13
C ALA A 243 -22.65 -14.61 -7.58
N HIS A 244 -22.58 -13.84 -8.66
CA HIS A 244 -21.34 -13.40 -9.32
C HIS A 244 -21.23 -11.87 -9.36
N VAL A 245 -20.00 -11.37 -9.49
CA VAL A 245 -19.67 -9.95 -9.69
C VAL A 245 -20.28 -9.40 -10.99
N ASN A 246 -20.27 -8.08 -11.13
CA ASN A 246 -20.39 -7.42 -12.43
C ASN A 246 -19.06 -6.73 -12.82
N LEU A 247 -18.94 -6.27 -14.07
CA LEU A 247 -17.73 -5.61 -14.58
C LEU A 247 -17.31 -4.34 -13.82
N VAL A 248 -18.26 -3.66 -13.15
CA VAL A 248 -18.01 -2.49 -12.30
C VAL A 248 -17.38 -2.93 -10.97
N GLU A 249 -17.86 -4.02 -10.38
CA GLU A 249 -17.34 -4.56 -9.12
C GLU A 249 -16.00 -5.29 -9.28
N SER A 250 -15.79 -6.00 -10.40
CA SER A 250 -14.50 -6.66 -10.67
C SER A 250 -13.40 -5.65 -10.96
N SER A 251 -13.69 -4.61 -11.74
CA SER A 251 -12.78 -3.47 -11.94
C SER A 251 -12.52 -2.70 -10.64
N GLN A 252 -13.55 -2.44 -9.84
CA GLN A 252 -13.40 -1.78 -8.55
C GLN A 252 -12.50 -2.59 -7.59
N MET A 253 -12.73 -3.90 -7.43
CA MET A 253 -11.88 -4.73 -6.55
C MET A 253 -10.44 -4.86 -7.08
N ALA A 254 -10.25 -4.92 -8.39
CA ALA A 254 -8.90 -4.94 -8.98
C ALA A 254 -8.17 -3.60 -8.78
N LYS A 255 -8.89 -2.47 -8.84
CA LYS A 255 -8.35 -1.15 -8.48
C LYS A 255 -7.99 -1.07 -6.99
N GLU A 256 -8.92 -1.42 -6.11
CA GLU A 256 -8.72 -1.44 -4.65
C GLU A 256 -7.58 -2.38 -4.23
N ALA A 257 -7.28 -3.41 -5.02
CA ALA A 257 -6.17 -4.33 -4.80
C ALA A 257 -4.82 -3.80 -5.33
N ASN A 258 -4.80 -2.71 -6.11
CA ASN A 258 -3.63 -2.22 -6.84
C ASN A 258 -2.84 -3.34 -7.56
N VAL A 259 -3.56 -4.19 -8.31
CA VAL A 259 -2.94 -5.29 -9.08
C VAL A 259 -2.54 -4.82 -10.47
N GLU A 260 -1.43 -5.33 -11.00
CA GLU A 260 -0.97 -4.97 -12.34
C GLU A 260 -1.77 -5.69 -13.44
N ASN A 261 -2.13 -6.97 -13.20
CA ASN A 261 -2.84 -7.82 -14.17
C ASN A 261 -4.13 -8.41 -13.59
N LEU A 262 -5.29 -7.99 -14.11
CA LEU A 262 -6.60 -8.60 -13.86
C LEU A 262 -6.87 -9.65 -14.93
N VAL A 263 -6.98 -10.92 -14.54
CA VAL A 263 -7.23 -12.05 -15.44
C VAL A 263 -8.66 -12.54 -15.23
N LEU A 264 -9.56 -12.21 -16.17
CA LEU A 264 -10.92 -12.73 -16.15
C LEU A 264 -10.94 -14.19 -16.57
N THR A 265 -11.57 -15.06 -15.77
CA THR A 265 -11.83 -16.48 -16.04
C THR A 265 -13.31 -16.80 -15.77
N HIS A 266 -13.73 -18.07 -15.72
CA HIS A 266 -15.13 -18.46 -15.46
C HIS A 266 -16.13 -17.93 -16.49
N PHE A 267 -15.91 -18.26 -17.76
CA PHE A 267 -16.75 -17.77 -18.86
C PHE A 267 -17.88 -18.75 -19.23
N ASN A 268 -19.11 -18.23 -19.27
CA ASN A 268 -20.32 -18.95 -19.73
C ASN A 268 -20.42 -19.14 -21.27
N PHE A 269 -19.41 -18.70 -22.01
CA PHE A 269 -19.35 -18.68 -23.48
C PHE A 269 -17.90 -18.57 -23.97
N THR A 270 -17.65 -18.98 -25.21
CA THR A 270 -16.31 -18.91 -25.81
C THR A 270 -15.91 -17.48 -26.19
N ASN A 271 -16.78 -16.83 -26.97
CA ASN A 271 -16.50 -15.59 -27.69
C ASN A 271 -16.76 -14.36 -26.82
N VAL A 272 -15.76 -13.98 -26.02
CA VAL A 272 -15.78 -12.75 -25.23
C VAL A 272 -15.58 -11.54 -26.16
N ASP A 273 -16.47 -10.57 -26.09
CA ASP A 273 -16.28 -9.23 -26.63
C ASP A 273 -15.26 -8.50 -25.74
N LYS A 274 -13.98 -8.69 -26.06
CA LYS A 274 -12.87 -8.11 -25.29
C LYS A 274 -12.87 -6.59 -25.34
N GLU A 275 -13.36 -5.98 -26.42
CA GLU A 275 -13.37 -4.53 -26.57
C GLU A 275 -14.44 -3.92 -25.66
N ALA A 276 -15.69 -4.39 -25.77
CA ALA A 276 -16.77 -3.91 -24.92
C ALA A 276 -16.54 -4.24 -23.43
N THR A 277 -16.03 -5.44 -23.13
CA THR A 277 -15.73 -5.85 -21.74
C THR A 277 -14.59 -5.01 -21.15
N SER A 278 -13.50 -4.79 -21.90
CA SER A 278 -12.41 -3.93 -21.43
C SER A 278 -12.85 -2.48 -21.30
N THR A 279 -13.73 -1.99 -22.17
CA THR A 279 -14.24 -0.61 -22.12
C THR A 279 -15.04 -0.36 -20.84
N GLU A 280 -15.84 -1.34 -20.38
CA GLU A 280 -16.56 -1.23 -19.11
C GLU A 280 -15.60 -1.29 -17.90
N ILE A 281 -14.66 -2.23 -17.90
CA ILE A 281 -13.65 -2.37 -16.82
C ILE A 281 -12.75 -1.14 -16.72
N ARG A 282 -12.32 -0.58 -17.86
CA ARG A 282 -11.43 0.59 -17.93
C ARG A 282 -12.01 1.89 -17.38
N LYS A 283 -13.31 1.92 -17.05
CA LYS A 283 -13.91 3.03 -16.30
C LYS A 283 -13.37 3.14 -14.87
N ASN A 284 -13.03 2.00 -14.25
CA ASN A 284 -12.55 1.96 -12.87
C ASN A 284 -11.17 1.28 -12.72
N TYR A 285 -10.62 0.62 -13.74
CA TYR A 285 -9.36 -0.11 -13.63
C TYR A 285 -8.41 0.13 -14.80
N VAL A 286 -7.22 0.64 -14.51
CA VAL A 286 -6.20 1.04 -15.52
C VAL A 286 -5.19 -0.05 -15.85
N GLY A 287 -5.03 -1.05 -14.97
CA GLY A 287 -4.10 -2.16 -15.15
C GLY A 287 -4.45 -3.05 -16.36
N ARG A 288 -3.62 -4.04 -16.62
CA ARG A 288 -3.80 -4.93 -17.77
C ARG A 288 -5.01 -5.83 -17.54
N VAL A 289 -5.90 -5.90 -18.53
CA VAL A 289 -7.05 -6.82 -18.52
C VAL A 289 -6.75 -7.99 -19.45
N LEU A 290 -6.64 -9.17 -18.87
CA LEU A 290 -6.39 -10.44 -19.53
C LEU A 290 -7.67 -11.28 -19.55
N TYR A 291 -7.81 -12.11 -20.59
CA TYR A 291 -8.97 -12.96 -20.82
C TYR A 291 -8.48 -14.40 -20.88
N ALA A 292 -8.71 -15.14 -19.81
CA ALA A 292 -8.24 -16.49 -19.65
C ALA A 292 -8.71 -17.39 -20.81
N LYS A 293 -7.84 -18.33 -21.16
CA LYS A 293 -8.12 -19.46 -22.04
C LYS A 293 -7.57 -20.70 -21.38
N ASP A 294 -8.17 -21.84 -21.67
CA ASP A 294 -7.57 -23.14 -21.35
C ASP A 294 -6.13 -23.20 -21.89
N LEU A 295 -5.23 -23.71 -21.05
CA LEU A 295 -3.78 -23.81 -21.25
C LEU A 295 -3.01 -22.48 -21.38
N MET A 296 -3.62 -21.34 -21.05
CA MET A 296 -2.90 -20.07 -20.92
C MET A 296 -1.96 -20.12 -19.71
N VAL A 297 -0.69 -19.77 -19.91
CA VAL A 297 0.31 -19.64 -18.83
C VAL A 297 0.49 -18.17 -18.46
N LEU A 298 0.63 -17.90 -17.16
CA LEU A 298 0.99 -16.62 -16.57
C LEU A 298 2.32 -16.78 -15.82
N PRO A 299 3.27 -15.82 -15.90
CA PRO A 299 3.26 -14.65 -16.79
C PRO A 299 3.26 -15.04 -18.28
N LEU A 300 2.88 -14.10 -19.15
CA LEU A 300 2.79 -14.37 -20.58
C LEU A 300 4.18 -14.35 -21.24
N GLU A 301 4.46 -15.35 -22.09
CA GLU A 301 5.67 -15.42 -22.92
C GLU A 301 5.73 -14.22 -23.89
N ASN A 302 6.36 -13.15 -23.42
CA ASN A 302 6.83 -11.92 -24.09
C ASN A 302 7.34 -10.90 -23.04
N GLU A 303 7.08 -11.13 -21.74
CA GLU A 303 7.62 -10.31 -20.62
C GLU A 303 9.06 -10.66 -20.21
N VAL A 304 9.74 -11.51 -20.97
CA VAL A 304 11.18 -11.79 -20.82
C VAL A 304 11.91 -11.35 -22.09
N HIS A 305 12.41 -10.12 -22.14
CA HIS A 305 13.64 -9.71 -22.86
C HIS A 305 14.01 -8.23 -22.60
N SER A 306 15.31 -7.94 -22.64
CA SER A 306 15.89 -6.59 -22.66
C SER A 306 15.72 -5.88 -24.01
N HIS A 307 15.76 -4.55 -24.08
CA HIS A 307 16.73 -3.79 -24.90
C HIS A 307 16.48 -2.26 -25.00
N ASN A 308 17.60 -1.52 -25.01
CA ASN A 308 17.94 -0.32 -25.79
C ASN A 308 16.87 0.33 -26.72
N GLY A 309 16.57 1.62 -26.46
CA GLY A 309 16.67 2.67 -27.50
C GLY A 309 15.41 3.13 -28.28
N ILE A 310 14.79 4.23 -27.82
CA ILE A 310 14.18 5.34 -28.60
C ILE A 310 13.08 4.92 -29.63
N SER A 311 11.78 5.11 -29.36
CA SER A 311 10.99 6.35 -29.63
C SER A 311 9.48 6.06 -29.35
N HIS A 312 8.47 6.97 -29.34
CA HIS A 312 8.35 8.45 -29.28
C HIS A 312 6.93 8.81 -28.73
N SER A 313 6.37 10.02 -28.96
CA SER A 313 5.11 10.51 -28.35
C SER A 313 3.92 10.73 -29.31
N HIS A 314 2.70 10.59 -28.80
CA HIS A 314 1.58 11.49 -29.12
C HIS A 314 0.79 11.86 -27.85
N ASN A 315 0.31 13.09 -27.79
CA ASN A 315 -0.48 13.61 -26.68
C ASN A 315 -1.92 13.09 -26.73
N ASN A 316 -2.40 12.56 -25.61
CA ASN A 316 -3.81 12.58 -25.21
C ASN A 316 -3.85 12.67 -23.68
N GLU A 317 -4.92 13.24 -23.15
CA GLU A 317 -4.95 13.81 -21.79
C GLU A 317 -4.80 12.75 -20.68
N HIS A 318 -4.05 13.15 -19.64
CA HIS A 318 -3.69 12.42 -18.43
C HIS A 318 -4.64 11.27 -18.00
N LEU A 319 -4.20 10.04 -18.27
CA LEU A 319 -4.21 9.00 -17.25
C LEU A 319 -2.80 8.95 -16.62
N PRO A 320 -2.69 8.76 -15.30
CA PRO A 320 -1.38 8.56 -14.67
C PRO A 320 -0.67 7.34 -15.26
N GLU A 321 0.63 7.47 -15.56
CA GLU A 321 1.48 6.28 -15.77
C GLU A 321 1.43 5.41 -14.51
N ILE A 322 1.69 4.10 -14.65
CA ILE A 322 1.76 3.22 -13.47
C ILE A 322 2.92 3.72 -12.59
N LYS A 323 2.69 3.87 -11.27
CA LYS A 323 3.76 4.21 -10.31
C LYS A 323 4.94 3.28 -10.53
N ASN A 324 6.15 3.83 -10.46
CA ASN A 324 7.37 3.12 -10.83
C ASN A 324 7.62 1.90 -9.91
N SER A 325 7.12 0.73 -10.31
CA SER A 325 7.13 -0.52 -9.54
C SER A 325 8.43 -1.31 -9.68
N SER A 326 9.28 -0.95 -10.64
CA SER A 326 10.57 -1.58 -10.91
C SER A 326 11.54 -1.37 -9.74
N LYS A 327 11.93 -2.45 -9.07
CA LYS A 327 12.80 -2.39 -7.88
C LYS A 327 14.28 -2.32 -8.28
N GLU A 328 14.85 -1.12 -8.23
CA GLU A 328 16.29 -0.90 -8.41
C GLU A 328 17.02 -0.87 -7.05
N LYS A 329 18.21 -1.48 -7.01
CA LYS A 329 19.15 -1.31 -5.90
C LYS A 329 20.24 -0.32 -6.31
N LEU A 330 20.25 0.85 -5.67
CA LEU A 330 21.25 1.88 -5.94
C LEU A 330 22.68 1.38 -5.67
N LEU A 331 23.60 1.77 -6.55
CA LEU A 331 25.05 1.65 -6.31
C LEU A 331 25.56 2.71 -5.32
N LEU A 332 24.81 3.80 -5.13
CA LEU A 332 25.06 4.83 -4.13
C LEU A 332 24.77 4.28 -2.73
N GLN A 333 25.65 4.55 -1.77
CA GLN A 333 25.48 4.10 -0.39
C GLN A 333 24.79 5.18 0.44
N ASN A 334 23.81 4.80 1.27
CA ASN A 334 23.24 5.70 2.27
C ASN A 334 24.32 6.17 3.26
N LYS A 335 24.34 7.48 3.55
CA LYS A 335 25.18 8.10 4.58
C LYS A 335 24.32 9.09 5.35
N VAL A 336 23.92 8.71 6.56
CA VAL A 336 23.21 9.57 7.50
C VAL A 336 23.91 9.56 8.86
N SER A 337 23.92 10.71 9.53
CA SER A 337 24.39 10.87 10.90
C SER A 337 23.41 11.76 11.65
N ILE A 338 22.83 11.22 12.72
CA ILE A 338 21.94 11.93 13.65
C ILE A 338 22.70 12.05 14.96
N THR A 339 22.89 13.28 15.44
CA THR A 339 23.68 13.59 16.64
C THR A 339 22.94 14.58 17.53
N GLU A 340 23.16 14.50 18.85
CA GLU A 340 22.52 15.37 19.85
C GLU A 340 23.56 16.30 20.49
N ASP A 341 23.37 17.62 20.35
CA ASP A 341 24.09 18.62 21.13
C ASP A 341 23.22 19.09 22.29
N LYS A 342 23.31 18.35 23.41
CA LYS A 342 22.57 18.61 24.66
C LYS A 342 22.92 19.93 25.33
N LYS A 343 24.02 20.59 24.92
CA LYS A 343 24.40 21.90 25.46
C LYS A 343 23.65 23.03 24.77
N ASN A 344 23.38 22.87 23.47
CA ASN A 344 22.66 23.84 22.65
C ASN A 344 21.20 23.46 22.40
N ASP A 345 20.74 22.34 22.97
CA ASP A 345 19.41 21.72 22.81
C ASP A 345 19.00 21.45 21.35
N VAL A 346 19.93 20.93 20.55
CA VAL A 346 19.65 20.63 19.13
C VAL A 346 20.02 19.21 18.72
N ARG A 347 19.22 18.65 17.82
CA ARG A 347 19.52 17.45 17.03
C ARG A 347 20.04 17.89 15.66
N ILE A 348 21.24 17.45 15.32
CA ILE A 348 21.91 17.73 14.05
C ILE A 348 21.85 16.48 13.18
N ILE A 349 21.24 16.61 12.00
CA ILE A 349 21.03 15.53 11.02
C ILE A 349 21.80 15.86 9.75
N LYS A 350 22.90 15.13 9.50
CA LYS A 350 23.70 15.23 8.27
C LYS A 350 23.36 14.05 7.36
N SER A 351 23.10 14.29 6.09
CA SER A 351 22.63 13.26 5.15
C SER A 351 23.10 13.50 3.72
N ASN A 352 23.40 12.42 3.00
CA ASN A 352 23.56 12.43 1.54
C ASN A 352 22.24 12.25 0.75
N ALA A 353 21.10 12.16 1.45
CA ALA A 353 19.75 11.96 0.89
C ALA A 353 19.60 10.72 -0.02
N ILE A 354 20.46 9.72 0.13
CA ILE A 354 20.34 8.42 -0.56
C ILE A 354 19.56 7.45 0.34
N PRO A 355 18.47 6.82 -0.12
CA PRO A 355 17.76 5.82 0.68
C PRO A 355 18.62 4.58 0.97
N ASN A 356 18.37 3.95 2.11
CA ASN A 356 19.00 2.68 2.52
C ASN A 356 18.23 1.42 2.05
N HIS A 357 17.18 1.60 1.24
CA HIS A 357 16.33 0.54 0.69
C HIS A 357 16.32 0.60 -0.84
N THR A 358 15.68 -0.38 -1.48
CA THR A 358 15.47 -0.35 -2.94
C THR A 358 14.52 0.78 -3.34
N VAL A 359 14.70 1.32 -4.54
CA VAL A 359 13.92 2.43 -5.11
C VAL A 359 13.19 1.99 -6.38
N GLY A 360 12.35 2.86 -6.94
CA GLY A 360 11.95 2.79 -8.35
C GLY A 360 13.15 2.99 -9.28
N GLN A 361 13.07 2.51 -10.52
CA GLN A 361 14.10 2.78 -11.54
C GLN A 361 14.04 4.26 -11.96
N PHE A 362 15.09 5.06 -11.75
CA PHE A 362 15.11 6.47 -12.15
C PHE A 362 16.31 6.78 -13.08
N PRO A 363 16.12 7.49 -14.21
CA PRO A 363 14.92 8.23 -14.60
C PRO A 363 13.83 7.40 -15.30
N THR A 364 12.60 7.88 -15.26
CA THR A 364 11.43 7.40 -16.02
C THR A 364 10.89 8.49 -16.96
N LYS A 365 9.81 8.19 -17.69
CA LYS A 365 9.07 9.19 -18.48
C LYS A 365 8.29 10.17 -17.59
N GLY A 366 7.66 9.69 -16.51
CA GLY A 366 7.01 10.52 -15.49
C GLY A 366 7.98 11.31 -14.59
N ASN A 367 9.20 10.82 -14.35
CA ASN A 367 10.25 11.54 -13.63
C ASN A 367 11.62 11.44 -14.35
N PRO A 368 12.03 12.45 -15.12
CA PRO A 368 13.24 12.39 -15.93
C PRO A 368 14.56 12.59 -15.13
N ASN A 369 14.49 12.68 -13.80
CA ASN A 369 15.66 13.00 -12.96
C ASN A 369 16.35 11.73 -12.44
N THR A 370 17.65 11.79 -12.21
CA THR A 370 18.46 10.67 -11.68
C THR A 370 18.86 10.93 -10.23
N ILE A 371 18.80 9.91 -9.37
CA ILE A 371 19.19 10.01 -7.95
C ILE A 371 20.70 10.29 -7.84
N THR A 372 21.07 11.30 -7.05
CA THR A 372 22.47 11.69 -6.79
C THR A 372 22.69 12.07 -5.33
N GLU A 373 23.92 11.86 -4.82
CA GLU A 373 24.27 12.26 -3.45
C GLU A 373 24.12 13.76 -3.26
N GLN A 374 23.42 14.15 -2.20
CA GLN A 374 23.27 15.53 -1.75
C GLN A 374 24.25 15.83 -0.60
N ASN A 375 24.29 17.08 -0.13
CA ASN A 375 24.98 17.45 1.11
C ASN A 375 24.05 18.25 2.02
N LYS A 376 23.19 17.52 2.75
CA LYS A 376 22.18 18.10 3.64
C LYS A 376 22.66 18.07 5.08
N GLU A 377 22.35 19.15 5.79
CA GLU A 377 22.56 19.29 7.22
C GLU A 377 21.40 20.11 7.78
N TYR A 378 20.69 19.52 8.72
CA TYR A 378 19.51 20.07 9.36
C TYR A 378 19.74 20.17 10.86
N THR A 379 19.31 21.27 11.45
CA THR A 379 19.31 21.52 12.90
C THR A 379 17.87 21.69 13.36
N ILE A 380 17.42 20.85 14.28
CA ILE A 380 16.07 20.91 14.88
C ILE A 380 16.19 20.84 16.41
N ASP A 381 15.17 21.32 17.12
CA ASP A 381 15.13 21.29 18.58
C ASP A 381 15.23 19.84 19.09
N LEU A 382 16.05 19.63 20.13
CA LEU A 382 16.19 18.35 20.80
C LEU A 382 15.06 18.13 21.82
N THR A 383 14.64 19.19 22.53
CA THR A 383 13.45 19.20 23.40
C THR A 383 12.35 20.12 22.85
N PRO A 384 11.65 19.71 21.77
CA PRO A 384 10.62 20.52 21.13
C PRO A 384 9.44 20.83 22.05
N THR A 385 8.80 21.99 21.83
CA THR A 385 7.62 22.42 22.60
C THR A 385 6.45 22.77 21.69
N LEU A 386 5.23 22.58 22.20
CA LEU A 386 4.01 22.94 21.49
C LEU A 386 3.92 24.47 21.31
N ALA A 387 3.71 24.91 20.07
CA ALA A 387 3.48 26.29 19.72
C ALA A 387 2.02 26.71 20.04
N ASN A 388 1.81 28.00 20.30
CA ASN A 388 0.46 28.55 20.54
C ASN A 388 -0.38 28.67 19.25
N LYS A 389 0.19 28.33 18.08
CA LYS A 389 -0.46 28.38 16.78
C LYS A 389 0.19 27.34 15.87
N ILE A 390 -0.64 26.59 15.16
CA ILE A 390 -0.22 25.66 14.12
C ILE A 390 0.47 26.41 12.97
N THR A 391 1.59 25.85 12.50
CA THR A 391 2.27 26.30 11.28
C THR A 391 2.01 25.28 10.18
N TYR A 392 1.42 25.67 9.06
CA TYR A 392 1.14 24.74 7.96
C TYR A 392 2.36 24.56 7.05
N VAL A 393 2.40 23.44 6.33
CA VAL A 393 3.41 23.13 5.31
C VAL A 393 3.27 24.06 4.08
N TYR A 394 2.07 24.58 3.81
CA TYR A 394 1.82 25.64 2.83
C TYR A 394 1.65 27.02 3.51
N ASP A 395 1.86 28.12 2.79
CA ASP A 395 1.79 29.49 3.33
C ASP A 395 0.37 29.98 3.67
N LEU A 396 -0.68 29.45 3.03
CA LEU A 396 -2.07 29.94 3.18
C LEU A 396 -3.02 28.96 3.91
N GLY A 397 -2.53 27.81 4.38
CA GLY A 397 -3.32 26.85 5.15
C GLY A 397 -2.85 25.42 4.96
N ILE A 398 -3.70 24.45 5.33
CA ILE A 398 -3.36 23.02 5.26
C ILE A 398 -3.25 22.49 3.82
N ASP A 399 -3.89 23.17 2.88
CA ASP A 399 -4.11 22.74 1.50
C ASP A 399 -4.07 23.90 0.48
N LYS A 400 -3.74 25.13 0.94
CA LYS A 400 -3.78 26.35 0.13
C LYS A 400 -2.43 27.04 0.05
N GLY A 401 -2.16 27.63 -1.12
CA GLY A 401 -0.94 28.37 -1.36
C GLY A 401 0.21 27.45 -1.74
N ARG A 402 1.43 27.93 -1.53
CA ARG A 402 2.65 27.27 -2.00
C ARG A 402 3.36 26.52 -0.88
N PRO A 403 3.96 25.34 -1.16
CA PRO A 403 4.82 24.65 -0.21
C PRO A 403 5.90 25.58 0.34
N SER A 404 5.87 25.78 1.65
CA SER A 404 6.76 26.69 2.38
C SER A 404 7.77 25.96 3.25
N TYR A 405 7.48 24.71 3.63
CA TYR A 405 8.35 23.86 4.43
C TYR A 405 8.43 22.44 3.85
N VAL A 406 9.58 21.82 4.03
CA VAL A 406 9.75 20.36 4.04
C VAL A 406 9.24 19.86 5.39
N PHE A 407 8.46 18.77 5.44
CA PHE A 407 7.83 18.35 6.69
C PHE A 407 8.83 17.77 7.70
N GLY A 408 9.77 16.95 7.24
CA GLY A 408 10.72 16.29 8.13
C GLY A 408 11.75 15.47 7.40
N VAL A 409 12.48 14.64 8.14
CA VAL A 409 13.52 13.77 7.62
C VAL A 409 13.45 12.39 8.28
N ALA A 410 13.48 11.35 7.46
CA ALA A 410 13.45 9.96 7.90
C ALA A 410 14.75 9.56 8.63
N ILE A 411 14.73 8.46 9.36
CA ILE A 411 15.92 7.90 10.04
C ILE A 411 17.06 7.53 9.07
N ASN A 412 16.76 7.30 7.80
CA ASN A 412 17.77 7.09 6.75
C ASN A 412 18.27 8.40 6.12
N GLY A 413 17.77 9.56 6.55
CA GLY A 413 18.21 10.88 6.07
C GLY A 413 17.55 11.36 4.77
N VAL A 414 16.58 10.64 4.22
CA VAL A 414 15.73 11.10 3.10
C VAL A 414 14.59 11.98 3.66
N LYS A 415 14.28 13.09 2.99
CA LYS A 415 13.28 14.06 3.45
C LYS A 415 11.83 13.63 3.13
N PHE A 416 10.90 14.09 3.95
CA PHE A 416 9.46 14.07 3.68
C PHE A 416 9.03 15.44 3.11
N GLU A 417 8.71 15.48 1.82
CA GLU A 417 8.04 16.59 1.15
C GLU A 417 6.66 16.10 0.75
N PRO A 418 5.65 16.10 1.65
CA PRO A 418 4.35 15.50 1.34
C PRO A 418 3.56 16.26 0.28
N SER A 419 3.95 17.50 -0.03
CA SER A 419 3.18 18.47 -0.79
C SER A 419 3.61 18.57 -2.25
N ALA A 420 2.65 18.51 -3.17
CA ALA A 420 2.87 18.95 -4.55
C ALA A 420 3.10 20.47 -4.61
N ASN A 421 3.92 20.92 -5.57
CA ASN A 421 3.88 22.29 -6.09
C ASN A 421 3.09 22.34 -7.43
N GLU A 422 2.07 21.49 -7.54
CA GLU A 422 1.20 21.35 -8.71
C GLU A 422 -0.25 21.60 -8.31
N TYR A 423 -0.99 22.26 -9.21
CA TYR A 423 -2.29 22.86 -8.92
C TYR A 423 -3.27 22.58 -10.05
N PHE A 424 -4.57 22.68 -9.79
CA PHE A 424 -5.54 22.93 -10.86
C PHE A 424 -5.10 24.18 -11.63
N ARG A 425 -5.11 24.12 -12.97
CA ARG A 425 -4.80 25.26 -13.84
C ARG A 425 -6.06 25.70 -14.54
N ASN A 426 -6.23 27.01 -14.65
CA ASN A 426 -7.36 27.57 -15.36
C ASN A 426 -7.31 27.13 -16.83
N ILE A 427 -8.39 26.56 -17.36
CA ILE A 427 -8.37 25.92 -18.70
C ILE A 427 -8.16 26.95 -19.82
N GLU A 428 -8.62 28.19 -19.64
CA GLU A 428 -8.53 29.26 -20.65
C GLU A 428 -7.21 30.04 -20.57
N THR A 429 -6.66 30.25 -19.37
CA THR A 429 -5.50 31.13 -19.12
C THR A 429 -4.23 30.38 -18.69
N ASN A 430 -4.34 29.10 -18.36
CA ASN A 430 -3.28 28.25 -17.79
C ASN A 430 -2.71 28.70 -16.42
N GLU A 431 -3.31 29.74 -15.82
CA GLU A 431 -2.92 30.27 -14.50
C GLU A 431 -3.19 29.24 -13.37
N PRO A 432 -2.25 29.02 -12.45
CA PRO A 432 -2.42 28.05 -11.37
C PRO A 432 -3.38 28.57 -10.29
N ASN A 433 -4.41 27.78 -9.99
CA ASN A 433 -5.27 28.03 -8.85
C ASN A 433 -4.65 27.45 -7.58
N HIS A 434 -3.91 28.30 -6.86
CA HIS A 434 -3.27 27.97 -5.56
C HIS A 434 -4.26 27.60 -4.45
N GLU A 435 -5.58 27.70 -4.65
CA GLU A 435 -6.54 27.07 -3.75
C GLU A 435 -6.61 25.55 -3.93
N TRP A 436 -6.33 25.00 -5.12
CA TRP A 436 -6.58 23.59 -5.47
C TRP A 436 -5.29 22.84 -5.83
N THR A 437 -4.49 22.58 -4.81
CA THR A 437 -3.25 21.79 -4.90
C THR A 437 -3.56 20.31 -5.11
N LEU A 438 -2.83 19.65 -6.02
CA LEU A 438 -2.91 18.19 -6.22
C LEU A 438 -2.40 17.45 -4.97
N GLU A 439 -3.03 16.31 -4.65
CA GLU A 439 -2.55 15.37 -3.65
C GLU A 439 -1.60 14.35 -4.33
N PRO A 440 -0.28 14.35 -4.03
CA PRO A 440 0.70 13.48 -4.67
C PRO A 440 0.39 11.99 -4.62
N LEU A 441 -0.31 11.53 -3.58
CA LEU A 441 -0.62 10.11 -3.39
C LEU A 441 -2.00 9.71 -3.87
N SER A 442 -2.71 10.63 -4.52
CA SER A 442 -3.99 10.35 -5.16
C SER A 442 -3.83 9.37 -6.32
N GLU A 443 -4.83 8.52 -6.52
CA GLU A 443 -4.91 7.62 -7.67
C GLU A 443 -5.20 8.35 -9.00
N GLU A 444 -5.59 9.64 -8.94
CA GLU A 444 -5.84 10.51 -10.11
C GLU A 444 -4.66 11.46 -10.42
N VAL A 445 -3.55 11.31 -9.70
CA VAL A 445 -2.33 12.12 -9.81
C VAL A 445 -1.15 11.18 -10.05
N ASN A 446 -0.17 11.62 -10.83
CA ASN A 446 1.13 10.98 -10.92
C ASN A 446 2.20 12.05 -11.11
N LEU A 447 3.12 12.18 -10.15
CA LEU A 447 4.27 13.10 -10.17
C LEU A 447 5.59 12.34 -10.40
N GLY A 448 5.48 11.12 -10.90
CA GLY A 448 6.55 10.19 -11.25
C GLY A 448 7.03 9.35 -10.08
N GLU A 449 6.20 9.14 -9.06
CA GLU A 449 6.55 8.39 -7.85
C GLU A 449 6.67 6.87 -8.05
N ASP A 450 7.53 6.28 -7.22
CA ASP A 450 7.75 4.84 -7.08
C ASP A 450 6.85 4.22 -6.00
N TYR A 451 7.01 2.92 -5.80
CA TYR A 451 6.32 2.15 -4.75
C TYR A 451 6.69 2.56 -3.31
N ASN A 452 7.70 3.42 -3.10
CA ASN A 452 8.01 4.03 -1.81
C ASN A 452 7.29 5.37 -1.61
N ASN A 453 6.34 5.70 -2.48
CA ASN A 453 5.64 6.99 -2.49
C ASN A 453 6.63 8.16 -2.62
N ALA A 454 7.68 7.97 -3.44
CA ALA A 454 8.79 8.90 -3.58
C ALA A 454 9.20 9.12 -5.02
N HIS A 455 9.77 10.28 -5.30
CA HIS A 455 10.36 10.57 -6.60
C HIS A 455 11.62 11.42 -6.47
N VAL A 456 12.20 11.82 -7.61
CA VAL A 456 13.47 12.54 -7.68
C VAL A 456 13.22 13.98 -8.11
N GLN A 457 13.81 14.94 -7.40
CA GLN A 457 13.80 16.36 -7.77
C GLN A 457 14.78 16.67 -8.92
N PRO A 458 14.66 17.80 -9.62
CA PRO A 458 15.60 18.21 -10.68
C PRO A 458 17.07 18.37 -10.26
N ASN A 459 17.35 18.53 -8.96
CA ASN A 459 18.72 18.51 -8.40
C ASN A 459 19.24 17.08 -8.07
N GLY A 460 18.47 16.04 -8.42
CA GLY A 460 18.77 14.64 -8.14
C GLY A 460 18.53 14.19 -6.69
N GLU A 461 17.88 15.01 -5.86
CA GLU A 461 17.48 14.63 -4.50
C GLU A 461 16.23 13.74 -4.54
N TYR A 462 16.30 12.58 -3.89
CA TYR A 462 15.14 11.69 -3.69
C TYR A 462 14.37 12.11 -2.42
N HIS A 463 13.04 12.02 -2.43
CA HIS A 463 12.19 12.37 -1.28
C HIS A 463 10.87 11.60 -1.26
N TYR A 464 10.32 11.41 -0.05
CA TYR A 464 9.01 10.79 0.16
C TYR A 464 7.89 11.83 0.19
N HIS A 465 6.77 11.50 -0.44
CA HIS A 465 5.47 12.16 -0.22
C HIS A 465 4.66 11.50 0.91
N GLY A 466 4.94 10.24 1.25
CA GLY A 466 4.20 9.47 2.26
C GLY A 466 4.96 8.26 2.78
N THR A 467 4.25 7.17 3.12
CA THR A 467 4.84 5.93 3.66
C THR A 467 6.03 5.45 2.81
N PRO A 468 7.26 5.44 3.36
CA PRO A 468 8.45 5.00 2.65
C PRO A 468 8.54 3.47 2.67
N THR A 469 7.79 2.81 1.79
CA THR A 469 7.51 1.36 1.81
C THR A 469 8.75 0.49 2.06
N GLY A 470 9.86 0.76 1.36
CA GLY A 470 11.11 0.02 1.50
C GLY A 470 11.86 0.28 2.81
N LEU A 471 11.70 1.45 3.43
CA LEU A 471 12.26 1.74 4.78
C LEU A 471 11.46 1.01 5.86
N VAL A 472 10.12 1.00 5.75
CA VAL A 472 9.23 0.40 6.76
C VAL A 472 9.02 -1.11 6.55
N ALA A 473 9.53 -1.70 5.47
CA ALA A 473 9.38 -3.12 5.15
C ALA A 473 9.93 -4.04 6.26
N ASP A 474 11.06 -3.64 6.86
CA ASP A 474 11.74 -4.37 7.94
C ASP A 474 11.26 -3.97 9.35
N PHE A 475 10.29 -3.05 9.47
CA PHE A 475 9.77 -2.63 10.77
C PHE A 475 8.88 -3.72 11.40
N ASP A 476 8.97 -3.88 12.71
CA ASP A 476 8.11 -4.81 13.45
C ASP A 476 6.66 -4.28 13.45
N LYS A 477 5.79 -4.98 12.72
CA LYS A 477 4.37 -4.61 12.53
C LYS A 477 3.55 -4.59 13.82
N ASN A 478 4.10 -5.05 14.95
CA ASN A 478 3.45 -5.02 16.26
C ASN A 478 4.10 -4.00 17.22
N LYS A 479 4.98 -3.12 16.74
CA LYS A 479 5.65 -2.10 17.56
C LYS A 479 5.51 -0.70 16.97
N MET A 480 5.30 0.26 17.86
CA MET A 480 5.53 1.67 17.58
C MET A 480 7.02 1.85 17.21
N THR A 481 7.28 2.26 15.96
CA THR A 481 8.65 2.32 15.42
C THR A 481 8.93 3.71 14.84
N LEU A 482 9.99 4.36 15.34
CA LEU A 482 10.41 5.69 14.90
C LEU A 482 10.83 5.65 13.42
N VAL A 483 10.19 6.48 12.60
CA VAL A 483 10.48 6.59 11.15
C VAL A 483 11.28 7.85 10.81
N GLY A 484 11.24 8.89 11.65
CA GLY A 484 11.96 10.14 11.41
C GLY A 484 11.75 11.21 12.47
N TRP A 485 12.15 12.44 12.13
CA TRP A 485 11.94 13.65 12.93
C TRP A 485 11.36 14.76 12.05
N ALA A 486 10.34 15.44 12.57
CA ALA A 486 9.74 16.58 11.91
C ALA A 486 10.63 17.83 12.02
N ALA A 487 10.40 18.83 11.15
CA ALA A 487 11.15 20.07 11.12
C ALA A 487 11.10 20.87 12.44
N ASP A 488 10.07 20.65 13.26
CA ASP A 488 9.85 21.27 14.57
C ASP A 488 10.43 20.45 15.75
N GLY A 489 11.22 19.41 15.48
CA GLY A 489 11.93 18.61 16.47
C GLY A 489 11.18 17.38 16.98
N PHE A 490 9.85 17.31 16.83
CA PHE A 490 9.05 16.19 17.33
C PHE A 490 9.30 14.89 16.53
N PRO A 491 9.20 13.72 17.18
CA PRO A 491 9.38 12.43 16.51
C PRO A 491 8.22 12.09 15.57
N MET A 492 8.55 11.30 14.54
CA MET A 492 7.61 10.72 13.59
C MET A 492 7.62 9.20 13.74
N TYR A 493 6.46 8.55 13.83
CA TYR A 493 6.33 7.09 13.92
C TYR A 493 5.55 6.54 12.73
N TYR A 494 5.89 5.33 12.28
CA TYR A 494 5.13 4.65 11.23
C TYR A 494 3.91 3.93 11.80
N LYS A 495 2.72 4.48 11.54
CA LYS A 495 1.31 4.05 11.75
C LYS A 495 0.87 3.27 13.01
N MET A 496 1.77 2.75 13.81
CA MET A 496 1.49 1.93 14.99
C MET A 496 1.73 2.75 16.26
N GLY A 497 0.84 2.64 17.24
CA GLY A 497 1.00 3.26 18.56
C GLY A 497 0.14 2.60 19.62
N TYR A 498 0.26 3.07 20.86
CA TYR A 498 -0.48 2.50 21.99
C TYR A 498 -1.99 2.82 21.94
N GLU A 499 -2.84 1.82 22.15
CA GLU A 499 -4.30 1.95 22.24
C GLU A 499 -4.72 2.99 23.28
N ASP A 500 -4.14 2.94 24.49
CA ASP A 500 -4.12 4.09 25.40
C ASP A 500 -2.83 4.89 25.12
N PRO A 501 -2.92 6.13 24.61
CA PRO A 501 -1.73 6.93 24.32
C PRO A 501 -0.86 7.21 25.56
N MET A 502 -1.37 7.04 26.78
CA MET A 502 -0.64 7.33 28.02
C MET A 502 -0.09 6.08 28.74
N ASP A 503 -0.36 4.87 28.25
CA ASP A 503 0.17 3.61 28.83
C ASP A 503 0.98 2.79 27.82
N ALA A 504 2.30 2.73 28.02
CA ALA A 504 3.22 1.93 27.20
C ALA A 504 3.04 0.41 27.36
N LYS A 505 2.18 -0.03 28.28
CA LYS A 505 1.76 -1.44 28.45
C LYS A 505 0.45 -1.76 27.73
N SER A 506 -0.26 -0.76 27.19
CA SER A 506 -1.45 -1.02 26.40
C SER A 506 -1.10 -1.80 25.13
N LYS A 507 -2.11 -2.36 24.49
CA LYS A 507 -1.96 -2.97 23.17
C LYS A 507 -1.40 -1.95 22.16
N VAL A 508 -0.53 -2.41 21.26
CA VAL A 508 -0.13 -1.62 20.08
C VAL A 508 -1.16 -1.85 18.97
N VAL A 509 -1.70 -0.77 18.41
CA VAL A 509 -2.73 -0.74 17.37
C VAL A 509 -2.29 0.13 16.20
N GLN A 510 -2.85 -0.11 15.01
CA GLN A 510 -2.70 0.83 13.89
C GLN A 510 -3.58 2.05 14.18
N LEU A 511 -2.96 3.23 14.21
CA LEU A 511 -3.62 4.51 14.44
C LEU A 511 -4.30 5.00 13.17
N LYS A 512 -5.48 5.59 13.34
CA LYS A 512 -6.35 6.05 12.28
C LYS A 512 -6.35 7.57 12.16
N SER A 513 -6.23 8.09 10.94
CA SER A 513 -6.42 9.49 10.61
C SER A 513 -7.84 9.97 10.93
N SER A 514 -7.94 11.24 11.35
CA SER A 514 -9.22 11.94 11.51
C SER A 514 -9.67 12.66 10.23
N TYR A 515 -8.97 12.47 9.11
CA TYR A 515 -9.39 13.01 7.81
C TYR A 515 -10.32 12.06 7.08
N THR A 516 -11.31 12.63 6.41
CA THR A 516 -12.25 11.91 5.53
C THR A 516 -12.33 12.59 4.18
N LEU A 517 -12.50 11.80 3.11
CA LEU A 517 -12.88 12.31 1.80
C LEU A 517 -14.29 12.92 1.87
N LYS A 518 -14.44 14.15 1.40
CA LYS A 518 -15.72 14.87 1.31
C LYS A 518 -16.71 14.13 0.41
N LYS A 519 -18.00 14.39 0.62
CA LYS A 519 -19.08 13.81 -0.21
C LYS A 519 -19.70 14.87 -1.10
N GLY A 520 -20.13 14.44 -2.29
CA GLY A 520 -20.75 15.31 -3.30
C GLY A 520 -19.74 15.91 -4.28
N GLU A 521 -20.09 17.08 -4.80
CA GLU A 521 -19.36 17.75 -5.88
C GLU A 521 -18.50 18.91 -5.35
N ARG A 522 -17.35 19.15 -6.00
CA ARG A 522 -16.56 20.36 -5.84
C ARG A 522 -17.34 21.58 -6.37
N PRO A 523 -17.24 22.75 -5.73
CA PRO A 523 -18.02 23.94 -6.08
C PRO A 523 -17.49 24.72 -7.30
N GLY A 524 -16.48 24.21 -8.00
CA GLY A 524 -15.88 24.90 -9.13
C GLY A 524 -16.78 24.99 -10.36
N ASP A 525 -16.38 25.83 -11.29
CA ASP A 525 -16.97 25.99 -12.63
C ASP A 525 -16.40 24.98 -13.66
N GLY A 526 -15.28 24.32 -13.33
CA GLY A 526 -14.49 23.49 -14.24
C GLY A 526 -13.50 24.29 -15.11
N ILE A 527 -13.49 25.62 -15.00
CA ILE A 527 -12.64 26.51 -15.82
C ILE A 527 -11.60 27.22 -14.93
N SER A 528 -12.03 27.90 -13.88
CA SER A 528 -11.18 28.61 -12.91
C SER A 528 -10.91 27.78 -11.65
N ALA A 529 -11.81 26.85 -11.29
CA ALA A 529 -11.66 25.90 -10.20
C ALA A 529 -12.22 24.52 -10.61
N PRO A 530 -11.70 23.40 -10.07
CA PRO A 530 -12.18 22.07 -10.42
C PRO A 530 -13.62 21.85 -9.94
N ASN A 531 -14.43 21.25 -10.80
CA ASN A 531 -15.77 20.73 -10.49
C ASN A 531 -15.73 19.20 -10.38
N GLY A 532 -16.90 18.55 -10.41
CA GLY A 532 -17.04 17.10 -10.32
C GLY A 532 -16.85 16.57 -8.90
N THR A 533 -16.97 15.24 -8.72
CA THR A 533 -16.97 14.59 -7.41
C THR A 533 -15.65 14.80 -6.65
N TYR A 534 -15.71 14.96 -5.33
CA TYR A 534 -14.53 14.84 -4.48
C TYR A 534 -13.93 13.44 -4.61
N SER A 535 -12.83 13.32 -5.35
CA SER A 535 -12.18 12.04 -5.68
C SER A 535 -10.91 11.76 -4.89
N GLY A 536 -10.39 12.75 -4.16
CA GLY A 536 -9.09 12.68 -3.49
C GLY A 536 -7.95 13.17 -4.38
N LYS A 537 -8.24 13.73 -5.56
CA LYS A 537 -7.27 14.32 -6.50
C LYS A 537 -6.59 15.56 -5.95
N TYR A 538 -7.31 16.33 -5.15
CA TYR A 538 -6.80 17.55 -4.52
C TYR A 538 -6.77 17.36 -3.01
N VAL A 539 -5.80 17.99 -2.34
CA VAL A 539 -5.71 17.99 -0.86
C VAL A 539 -7.02 18.51 -0.24
N ARG A 540 -7.68 19.47 -0.92
CA ARG A 540 -9.01 20.02 -0.56
C ARG A 540 -10.18 19.07 -0.71
N ASP A 541 -10.02 17.89 -1.31
CA ASP A 541 -11.08 16.90 -1.33
C ASP A 541 -11.28 16.26 0.05
N TYR A 542 -10.31 16.40 0.96
CA TYR A 542 -10.38 15.91 2.33
C TYR A 542 -10.85 16.99 3.31
N GLU A 543 -11.44 16.56 4.42
CA GLU A 543 -11.76 17.38 5.58
C GLU A 543 -11.31 16.70 6.87
N TYR A 544 -10.86 17.49 7.84
CA TYR A 544 -10.64 17.05 9.20
C TYR A 544 -11.97 16.91 9.93
N GLN A 545 -12.21 15.75 10.56
CA GLN A 545 -13.35 15.50 11.42
C GLN A 545 -12.86 15.23 12.85
N ASN A 546 -13.11 16.18 13.75
CA ASN A 546 -12.68 16.09 15.15
C ASN A 546 -13.22 14.80 15.82
N ASN A 547 -12.33 14.02 16.45
CA ASN A 547 -12.61 12.71 17.06
C ASN A 547 -13.12 11.61 16.09
N TYR A 548 -12.80 11.68 14.79
CA TYR A 548 -13.15 10.62 13.82
C TYR A 548 -12.15 9.44 13.80
N GLY A 549 -10.88 9.73 14.08
CA GLY A 549 -9.79 8.78 14.26
C GLY A 549 -9.05 9.04 15.57
N ASP A 550 -7.83 8.51 15.66
CA ASP A 550 -6.96 8.60 16.84
C ASP A 550 -6.05 9.84 16.81
N LEU A 551 -6.05 10.58 15.69
CA LEU A 551 -5.08 11.63 15.37
C LEU A 551 -5.73 13.02 15.22
N ASP A 552 -4.96 14.07 15.46
CA ASP A 552 -5.36 15.46 15.34
C ASP A 552 -5.26 16.01 13.90
N GLU A 553 -5.47 17.32 13.72
CA GLU A 553 -5.40 17.98 12.40
C GLU A 553 -3.97 17.98 11.80
N CYS A 554 -2.93 17.76 12.61
CA CYS A 554 -1.57 17.57 12.12
C CYS A 554 -1.19 16.07 12.07
N ASN A 555 -2.17 15.16 12.01
CA ASN A 555 -1.96 13.71 11.90
C ASN A 555 -1.01 13.16 12.98
N GLY A 556 -1.09 13.71 14.19
CA GLY A 556 -0.33 13.28 15.35
C GLY A 556 -1.19 13.22 16.60
N ARG A 557 -0.55 12.97 17.74
CA ARG A 557 -1.18 13.04 19.07
C ARG A 557 -0.12 13.12 20.15
N THR A 558 -0.54 13.43 21.38
CA THR A 558 0.33 13.34 22.57
C THR A 558 0.23 11.95 23.19
N GLY A 559 1.36 11.34 23.51
CA GLY A 559 1.40 10.04 24.21
C GLY A 559 2.83 9.56 24.50
N VAL A 560 2.94 8.47 25.24
CA VAL A 560 4.20 7.77 25.52
C VAL A 560 4.70 7.03 24.29
N THR A 561 6.02 6.94 24.15
CA THR A 561 6.68 6.23 23.04
C THR A 561 7.90 5.45 23.56
N PRO A 562 8.51 4.54 22.78
CA PRO A 562 9.71 3.82 23.20
C PRO A 562 10.89 4.74 23.57
N GLU A 563 11.07 5.84 22.83
CA GLU A 563 12.12 6.84 23.04
C GLU A 563 11.71 7.89 24.10
N PHE A 564 10.40 8.15 24.25
CA PHE A 564 9.85 9.16 25.16
C PHE A 564 8.83 8.53 26.14
N PRO A 565 9.28 7.74 27.14
CA PRO A 565 8.41 7.02 28.06
C PRO A 565 7.63 7.93 29.03
N ASN A 566 8.01 9.20 29.15
CA ASN A 566 7.29 10.23 29.93
C ASN A 566 6.21 10.96 29.11
N GLY A 567 6.05 10.62 27.83
CA GLY A 567 5.16 11.30 26.91
C GLY A 567 5.84 12.39 26.07
N THR A 568 5.39 12.50 24.82
CA THR A 568 5.71 13.60 23.89
C THR A 568 4.51 13.81 22.96
N TYR A 569 4.44 14.96 22.30
CA TYR A 569 3.71 15.03 21.04
C TYR A 569 4.50 14.27 19.96
N TYR A 570 3.81 13.57 19.07
CA TYR A 570 4.43 12.88 17.94
C TYR A 570 3.51 12.82 16.73
N TYR A 571 4.12 12.81 15.55
CA TYR A 571 3.43 12.66 14.27
C TYR A 571 3.36 11.20 13.85
N VAL A 572 2.35 10.88 13.04
CA VAL A 572 2.19 9.56 12.44
C VAL A 572 2.34 9.66 10.93
N VAL A 573 3.19 8.80 10.38
CA VAL A 573 3.21 8.48 8.94
C VAL A 573 2.23 7.33 8.73
N SER A 574 1.15 7.57 8.01
CA SER A 574 0.01 6.67 7.81
C SER A 574 -0.12 6.21 6.36
N ASP A 575 -0.78 5.09 6.12
CA ASP A 575 -1.10 4.60 4.76
C ASP A 575 -2.37 5.25 4.17
N GLU A 576 -3.04 6.10 4.94
CA GLU A 576 -4.21 6.90 4.55
C GLU A 576 -3.88 8.40 4.63
N PHE A 577 -4.73 9.23 4.01
CA PHE A 577 -4.51 10.67 3.98
C PHE A 577 -4.63 11.33 5.38
N PRO A 578 -3.76 12.29 5.72
CA PRO A 578 -2.52 12.65 5.01
C PRO A 578 -1.40 11.66 5.37
N SER A 579 -0.74 11.07 4.37
CA SER A 579 0.24 9.99 4.63
C SER A 579 1.46 10.48 5.44
N ALA A 580 1.89 11.73 5.20
CA ALA A 580 2.74 12.48 6.13
C ALA A 580 2.11 13.87 6.36
N SER A 581 2.35 14.45 7.52
CA SER A 581 1.56 15.59 8.01
C SER A 581 1.67 16.86 7.17
N ARG A 582 0.59 17.64 7.21
CA ARG A 582 0.42 18.93 6.54
C ARG A 582 0.70 20.13 7.45
N CYS A 583 1.02 19.91 8.73
CA CYS A 583 1.31 20.98 9.67
C CYS A 583 2.18 20.60 10.86
N PHE A 584 2.64 21.65 11.55
CA PHE A 584 3.49 21.61 12.72
C PHE A 584 2.74 22.12 13.95
N MET A 585 2.76 21.30 15.01
CA MET A 585 2.34 21.63 16.36
C MET A 585 3.46 22.32 17.17
N GLY A 586 4.72 22.19 16.76
CA GLY A 586 5.85 22.98 17.27
C GLY A 586 6.23 24.16 16.38
N THR A 587 7.46 24.66 16.53
CA THR A 587 8.03 25.71 15.67
C THR A 587 9.02 25.09 14.68
N PRO A 588 8.73 25.03 13.37
CA PRO A 588 9.63 24.37 12.41
C PRO A 588 10.92 25.17 12.19
N SER A 589 12.04 24.45 12.13
CA SER A 589 13.36 25.00 11.82
C SER A 589 13.43 25.60 10.42
N ASN A 590 14.14 26.72 10.31
CA ASN A 590 14.37 27.39 9.02
C ASN A 590 15.20 26.55 8.04
N ASP A 591 15.93 25.53 8.51
CA ASP A 591 16.68 24.60 7.63
C ASP A 591 15.75 23.78 6.69
N PHE A 592 14.46 23.70 7.02
CA PHE A 592 13.43 23.02 6.22
C PHE A 592 12.63 23.99 5.34
N LYS A 593 12.93 25.29 5.35
CA LYS A 593 12.14 26.30 4.64
C LYS A 593 12.43 26.28 3.12
N ILE A 594 11.39 26.04 2.33
CA ILE A 594 11.48 25.95 0.87
C ILE A 594 11.79 27.34 0.28
N GLY A 595 12.69 27.40 -0.69
CA GLY A 595 13.19 28.65 -1.28
C GLY A 595 14.12 29.48 -0.39
N GLY A 596 14.28 29.12 0.90
CA GLY A 596 15.20 29.75 1.85
C GLY A 596 16.65 29.34 1.66
N GLY A 597 17.20 29.52 0.46
CA GLY A 597 18.56 29.10 0.11
C GLY A 597 19.62 29.62 1.08
N ARG A 598 20.49 28.72 1.57
CA ARG A 598 21.56 29.00 2.53
C ARG A 598 22.40 30.21 2.12
N ASN A 599 22.30 31.29 2.88
CA ASN A 599 23.19 32.46 2.78
C ASN A 599 23.73 32.87 4.17
N GLN A 600 24.05 31.91 5.04
CA GLN A 600 24.58 32.16 6.40
C GLN A 600 25.85 31.36 6.79
N THR A 601 26.41 30.50 5.92
CA THR A 601 27.62 29.71 6.23
C THR A 601 28.95 30.28 5.70
N GLN A 602 28.97 31.49 5.11
CA GLN A 602 30.22 32.14 4.63
C GLN A 602 30.49 33.58 5.14
N GLN A 603 29.75 34.08 6.14
CA GLN A 603 30.07 35.39 6.77
C GLN A 603 30.36 35.29 8.28
N ARG A 604 31.32 34.44 8.66
CA ARG A 604 31.90 34.44 10.02
C ARG A 604 33.42 34.61 10.09
N GLN A 605 34.10 34.94 8.98
CA GLN A 605 35.50 35.33 9.00
C GLN A 605 35.73 36.61 8.17
N ASN A 606 36.28 37.63 8.83
CA ASN A 606 36.93 38.84 8.29
C ASN A 606 36.03 39.99 7.72
N GLN A 607 35.56 40.84 8.65
CA GLN A 607 35.62 42.34 8.74
C GLN A 607 35.86 43.21 7.47
N PRO A 608 35.37 44.50 7.42
CA PRO A 608 35.34 45.46 8.55
C PRO A 608 34.09 46.36 8.71
N ARG A 609 34.13 47.22 9.75
CA ARG A 609 33.08 48.17 10.17
C ARG A 609 32.86 49.34 9.20
N GLN A 610 31.61 49.78 9.01
CA GLN A 610 31.14 51.14 9.39
C GLN A 610 29.61 51.33 9.21
N ARG A 611 29.00 51.97 10.23
CA ARG A 611 27.85 52.91 10.28
C ARG A 611 26.73 52.86 9.22
N GLU A 612 25.46 53.04 9.56
CA GLU A 612 24.72 53.30 10.84
C GLU A 612 23.24 52.90 10.54
N GLU A 613 22.27 52.87 11.47
CA GLU A 613 22.32 53.17 12.90
C GLU A 613 21.78 51.99 13.74
N LYS A 614 20.68 52.16 14.48
CA LYS A 614 20.15 51.17 15.42
C LYS A 614 18.65 51.29 15.62
N THR A 615 17.99 50.15 15.78
CA THR A 615 16.86 50.02 16.71
C THR A 615 17.13 48.83 17.64
N ASN A 616 17.01 49.05 18.96
CA ASN A 616 17.43 48.06 19.97
C ASN A 616 16.31 47.05 20.26
N GLU A 617 16.63 45.76 20.20
CA GLU A 617 15.98 44.76 21.07
C GLU A 617 16.64 44.79 22.45
N ASN A 618 15.94 45.32 23.46
CA ASN A 618 16.11 44.93 24.87
C ASN A 618 15.04 45.62 25.75
N THR A 619 13.81 45.09 25.70
CA THR A 619 12.74 45.53 26.62
C THR A 619 12.10 44.30 27.27
N PRO A 620 12.07 44.19 28.61
CA PRO A 620 11.30 43.15 29.28
C PRO A 620 9.81 43.21 28.88
N PRO A 621 9.08 42.07 28.89
CA PRO A 621 7.66 42.08 28.57
C PRO A 621 6.88 43.01 29.50
N SER A 622 5.98 43.81 28.92
CA SER A 622 5.14 44.74 29.69
C SER A 622 4.25 43.99 30.68
N PHE A 623 3.91 44.64 31.80
CA PHE A 623 3.04 44.04 32.82
C PHE A 623 1.70 43.55 32.23
N THR A 624 1.12 44.30 31.30
CA THR A 624 -0.09 43.92 30.55
C THR A 624 0.06 42.60 29.78
N ASN A 625 1.24 42.29 29.25
CA ASN A 625 1.52 41.02 28.57
C ASN A 625 1.78 39.86 29.54
N ILE A 626 2.12 40.16 30.80
CA ILE A 626 2.32 39.16 31.86
C ILE A 626 0.98 38.83 32.52
N LEU A 627 0.15 39.84 32.84
CA LEU A 627 -1.23 39.66 33.31
C LEU A 627 -2.00 38.69 32.43
N LYS A 628 -2.10 38.97 31.13
CA LYS A 628 -2.80 38.11 30.13
C LYS A 628 -2.36 36.63 30.09
N ARG A 629 -1.25 36.26 30.72
CA ARG A 629 -0.69 34.89 30.75
C ARG A 629 -0.76 34.22 32.12
N MET A 630 -1.05 34.98 33.18
CA MET A 630 -0.91 34.52 34.57
C MET A 630 -2.13 34.87 35.43
N ASP A 631 -2.72 36.04 35.26
CA ASP A 631 -4.00 36.45 35.86
C ASP A 631 -5.10 35.51 35.36
N THR A 632 -5.38 34.47 36.16
CA THR A 632 -6.25 33.34 35.82
C THR A 632 -7.65 33.59 36.36
N ASN A 633 -7.77 34.35 37.44
CA ASN A 633 -9.04 34.79 38.01
C ASN A 633 -9.57 36.11 37.39
N ASN A 634 -8.76 36.82 36.60
CA ASN A 634 -9.03 38.14 35.98
C ASN A 634 -9.22 39.27 37.02
N ASP A 635 -8.49 39.24 38.14
CA ASP A 635 -8.55 40.27 39.19
C ASP A 635 -7.66 41.51 38.93
N GLY A 636 -6.88 41.50 37.84
CA GLY A 636 -5.99 42.59 37.44
C GLY A 636 -4.65 42.61 38.16
N LYS A 637 -4.35 41.57 38.96
CA LYS A 637 -3.07 41.36 39.65
C LYS A 637 -2.53 39.96 39.32
N ILE A 638 -1.40 39.58 39.94
CA ILE A 638 -0.84 38.24 39.84
C ILE A 638 -0.59 37.70 41.24
N SER A 639 -1.33 36.69 41.67
CA SER A 639 -1.10 36.02 42.96
C SER A 639 0.13 35.11 42.93
N LYS A 640 0.64 34.73 44.11
CA LYS A 640 1.76 33.77 44.24
C LYS A 640 1.47 32.40 43.61
N SER A 641 0.20 32.00 43.56
CA SER A 641 -0.28 30.77 42.90
C SER A 641 -0.23 30.85 41.38
N GLU A 642 -0.45 32.04 40.82
CA GLU A 642 -0.54 32.29 39.37
C GLU A 642 0.82 32.55 38.73
N ALA A 643 1.78 33.08 39.50
CA ALA A 643 3.14 33.32 39.04
C ALA A 643 3.82 32.03 38.56
N LYS A 644 4.44 32.09 37.37
CA LYS A 644 5.17 30.99 36.72
C LYS A 644 6.59 31.45 36.34
N GLY A 645 7.53 30.49 36.24
CA GLY A 645 8.95 30.75 35.92
C GLY A 645 9.62 31.75 36.88
N ASN A 646 10.54 32.58 36.35
CA ASN A 646 11.33 33.55 37.13
C ASN A 646 10.49 34.51 38.00
N LEU A 647 9.22 34.77 37.65
CA LEU A 647 8.33 35.60 38.46
C LEU A 647 7.89 34.89 39.75
N LYS A 648 7.72 33.56 39.71
CA LYS A 648 7.42 32.72 40.88
C LYS A 648 8.59 32.65 41.84
N GLU A 649 9.79 32.45 41.30
CA GLU A 649 11.04 32.36 42.07
C GLU A 649 11.38 33.68 42.76
N ASN A 650 11.10 34.81 42.11
CA ASN A 650 11.36 36.14 42.64
C ASN A 650 10.14 36.82 43.27
N PHE A 651 9.04 36.09 43.52
CA PHE A 651 7.76 36.69 43.90
C PHE A 651 7.88 37.59 45.14
N GLN A 652 8.54 37.11 46.20
CA GLN A 652 8.77 37.86 47.45
C GLN A 652 9.66 39.11 47.29
N ASN A 653 10.42 39.21 46.20
CA ASN A 653 11.24 40.38 45.87
C ASN A 653 10.48 41.38 44.96
N ARG A 654 9.29 41.01 44.47
CA ARG A 654 8.46 41.78 43.54
C ARG A 654 7.19 42.30 44.18
N ASP A 655 6.55 41.49 45.01
CA ASP A 655 5.54 41.88 46.00
C ASP A 655 6.23 42.75 47.08
N LYS A 656 6.19 44.07 46.88
CA LYS A 656 6.91 45.05 47.71
C LYS A 656 6.09 45.48 48.92
N ASN A 657 4.76 45.51 48.78
CA ASN A 657 3.84 45.85 49.87
C ASN A 657 3.54 44.64 50.79
N LYS A 658 3.89 43.42 50.35
CA LYS A 658 3.64 42.13 51.03
C LYS A 658 2.16 41.79 51.15
N ASP A 659 1.34 42.22 50.18
CA ASP A 659 -0.09 41.92 50.13
C ASP A 659 -0.41 40.54 49.52
N GLY A 660 0.60 39.86 48.95
CA GLY A 660 0.46 38.53 48.33
C GLY A 660 0.23 38.55 46.82
N TYR A 661 0.19 39.74 46.21
CA TYR A 661 -0.04 39.97 44.78
C TYR A 661 1.08 40.83 44.18
N ILE A 662 1.24 40.76 42.85
CA ILE A 662 2.11 41.68 42.11
C ILE A 662 1.23 42.57 41.23
N THR A 663 1.39 43.88 41.39
CA THR A 663 0.66 44.91 40.64
C THR A 663 1.54 45.65 39.62
N GLN A 664 0.92 46.45 38.74
CA GLN A 664 1.62 47.22 37.71
C GLN A 664 2.65 48.20 38.30
N ASP A 665 2.31 48.82 39.42
CA ASP A 665 3.14 49.78 40.15
C ASP A 665 4.43 49.15 40.69
N GLU A 666 4.39 47.88 41.07
CA GLU A 666 5.53 47.16 41.65
C GLU A 666 6.50 46.66 40.58
N MET A 667 5.98 46.39 39.38
CA MET A 667 6.76 46.02 38.19
C MET A 667 7.37 47.22 37.46
N THR A 668 6.83 48.43 37.65
CA THR A 668 7.32 49.66 36.99
C THR A 668 8.29 50.49 37.83
N ARG A 669 8.23 50.43 39.17
CA ARG A 669 9.17 51.15 40.05
C ARG A 669 10.56 50.49 40.07
N ARG A 670 11.39 50.81 39.08
CA ARG A 670 12.81 51.10 39.35
C ARG A 670 12.84 52.37 40.20
N ASN A 671 13.49 52.32 41.36
CA ASN A 671 13.65 53.50 42.20
C ASN A 671 14.58 54.52 41.52
N GLN A 672 14.52 55.74 42.04
CA GLN A 672 15.40 56.89 41.82
C GLN A 672 16.88 56.50 41.68
#